data_AF-A0A9N8D9K9-F1
#
_entry.id   AF-A0A9N8D9K9-F1
#
_cell.length_a   1.000
_cell.length_b   1.000
_cell.length_c   1.000
_cell.angle_alpha   90.00
_cell.angle_beta   90.00
_cell.angle_gamma   90.00
#
_symmetry.space_group_name_H-M   'P 1'
#
loop_
_entity.id
_entity.type
_entity.pdbx_description
1 polymer ?
#
loop_
_entity_poly.entity_id
_entity_poly.type
_entity_poly.pdbx_seq_one_letter_code
_entity_poly.pdbx_strand_id
1 'polypeptide(L)'
;MRFPSFSLFLALGLAAQFTEACEDLVEVSQEDLQSLLPRSLDWNDTKSVQEFVVSDGSYVTPAETTDFQETATYQEVTDFFSRLAQESDAVQVQSILTMPNGEELWLVTVSGEQRFSPDDMQNPTILATAGIHAGESSGVNAGMMFVRNLVFNEEYKELLNSVNFLFVPVFNIQGYLRQSPQGRINQHGPNTSGRRANGNWKNLNRDFSKLDTEEVRAVVGIMRDYDLSFYTDLHSTDGMSYQPDVTWCDNGDAGLSNEIHGWLRGEMQPALEAFVESYDHFPAVCYSANDKMDPTKGFYPYFSDGPSYSTNYADHRQIPSYLLEMHSLKPNKQRVLGAHAFLLGLTKIISEKADSLRVAVEADRAARADPVPVAWGYDSPAPQVDWPIFEYEVVKNPVLGIDQIVWSDVPMTITVEQSTRSTPVNSPKRPYAYVVPAVWEDVIEVLDMHGVQMEVFTEETVWEVTNYRTEDASLKRLREGRPEISGVGIPENCTRVYRKNDVLIKTDQPLGTLAVALLEPAGEGSLFVWGFFSSMLTSHEYPENYIMIPLAEKMLEESEELRAEWENYKEENPSYVNETETTLDWFFRRSAYYDAEAYMYPVGVIYEEPAEAFDLEEFDSSNDDADDNDEEEQEGETSVVGRSQWWPLGSDGGLRRRKN
;
A
#
# COMPACT_ATOMS: atom_id res chain seq x y z
N MET A 1 23.35 50.25 31.71
CA MET A 1 24.43 49.26 31.62
C MET A 1 24.48 48.76 30.20
N ARG A 2 25.66 48.82 29.58
CA ARG A 2 25.92 48.43 28.18
C ARG A 2 26.08 46.91 28.10
N PHE A 3 25.43 46.27 27.14
CA PHE A 3 25.83 44.95 26.66
C PHE A 3 27.12 45.09 25.81
N PRO A 4 28.13 44.23 25.98
CA PRO A 4 29.32 44.28 25.15
C PRO A 4 29.04 43.59 23.82
N SER A 5 29.22 44.36 22.75
CA SER A 5 29.43 43.91 21.38
C SER A 5 30.65 43.01 21.31
N PHE A 6 30.46 41.72 21.02
CA PHE A 6 31.54 40.83 20.58
C PHE A 6 31.59 40.78 19.06
N SER A 7 32.81 40.98 18.59
CA SER A 7 33.25 41.25 17.22
C SER A 7 32.75 40.29 16.15
N LEU A 8 32.07 40.89 15.18
CA LEU A 8 31.85 40.42 13.82
C LEU A 8 33.17 40.47 13.03
N PHE A 9 34.10 39.52 13.21
CA PHE A 9 35.27 39.36 12.33
C PHE A 9 35.89 37.96 12.52
N LEU A 10 35.23 36.90 12.03
CA LEU A 10 35.91 35.64 11.64
C LEU A 10 35.01 34.65 10.84
N ALA A 11 34.09 35.13 9.99
CA ALA A 11 33.23 34.24 9.18
C ALA A 11 33.31 34.51 7.67
N LEU A 12 34.39 35.14 7.20
CA LEU A 12 34.67 35.35 5.76
C LEU A 12 35.75 34.42 5.20
N GLY A 13 36.21 33.43 5.99
CA GLY A 13 37.20 32.43 5.58
C GLY A 13 36.69 30.99 5.53
N LEU A 14 35.45 30.73 5.95
CA LEU A 14 34.83 29.39 5.97
C LEU A 14 33.63 29.24 5.03
N ALA A 15 33.13 30.34 4.45
CA ALA A 15 32.08 30.32 3.43
C ALA A 15 32.60 29.95 2.02
N ALA A 16 33.92 29.87 1.83
CA ALA A 16 34.54 29.54 0.54
C ALA A 16 35.01 28.07 0.44
N GLN A 17 34.78 27.24 1.47
CA GLN A 17 35.18 25.82 1.47
C GLN A 17 34.01 24.84 1.38
N PHE A 18 32.77 25.32 1.23
CA PHE A 18 31.58 24.47 1.05
C PHE A 18 30.94 24.59 -0.34
N THR A 19 31.60 25.24 -1.30
CA THR A 19 31.11 25.35 -2.69
C THR A 19 31.90 24.52 -3.71
N GLU A 20 32.94 23.78 -3.28
CA GLU A 20 33.81 22.99 -4.17
C GLU A 20 33.52 21.47 -4.15
N ALA A 21 32.43 21.03 -3.51
CA ALA A 21 32.02 19.62 -3.45
C ALA A 21 30.83 19.27 -4.36
N CYS A 22 30.47 20.14 -5.32
CA CYS A 22 29.70 19.74 -6.49
C CYS A 22 30.73 19.43 -7.58
N GLU A 23 31.26 18.21 -7.50
CA GLU A 23 32.40 17.70 -8.26
C GLU A 23 32.21 17.79 -9.78
N ASP A 24 33.33 17.74 -10.51
CA ASP A 24 33.47 17.64 -11.98
C ASP A 24 32.71 16.42 -12.56
N LEU A 25 31.37 16.45 -12.55
CA LEU A 25 30.54 15.44 -13.20
C LEU A 25 30.62 15.63 -14.72
N VAL A 26 30.80 14.52 -15.44
CA VAL A 26 30.70 14.53 -16.90
C VAL A 26 29.23 14.71 -17.27
N GLU A 27 28.89 15.87 -17.83
CA GLU A 27 27.58 16.10 -18.40
C GLU A 27 27.43 15.30 -19.71
N VAL A 28 26.39 14.46 -19.76
CA VAL A 28 25.99 13.73 -20.97
C VAL A 28 24.77 14.45 -21.54
N SER A 29 24.82 14.84 -22.81
CA SER A 29 23.68 15.48 -23.48
C SER A 29 22.53 14.48 -23.64
N GLN A 30 21.31 14.96 -23.87
CA GLN A 30 20.18 14.06 -24.14
C GLN A 30 20.36 13.28 -25.44
N GLU A 31 20.93 13.90 -26.46
CA GLU A 31 21.27 13.22 -27.72
C GLU A 31 22.28 12.08 -27.48
N ASP A 32 23.31 12.33 -26.68
CA ASP A 32 24.29 11.30 -26.32
C ASP A 32 23.62 10.19 -25.50
N LEU A 33 22.79 10.52 -24.51
CA LEU A 33 22.07 9.52 -23.71
C LEU A 33 21.16 8.65 -24.58
N GLN A 34 20.39 9.25 -25.48
CA GLN A 34 19.54 8.52 -26.43
C GLN A 34 20.38 7.58 -27.32
N SER A 35 21.59 7.99 -27.71
CA SER A 35 22.50 7.14 -28.49
C SER A 35 23.05 5.92 -27.72
N LEU A 36 23.04 5.97 -26.38
CA LEU A 36 23.51 4.89 -25.49
C LEU A 36 22.41 3.89 -25.14
N LEU A 37 21.14 4.28 -25.23
CA LEU A 37 20.01 3.43 -24.95
C LEU A 37 19.79 2.41 -26.08
N PRO A 38 19.13 1.25 -25.79
CA PRO A 38 18.72 0.31 -26.84
C PRO A 38 17.98 1.01 -27.97
N ARG A 39 18.28 0.63 -29.22
CA ARG A 39 17.57 1.18 -30.37
C ARG A 39 16.11 0.73 -30.34
N SER A 40 15.20 1.67 -30.60
CA SER A 40 13.81 1.35 -30.88
C SER A 40 13.62 1.15 -32.38
N LEU A 41 12.66 0.30 -32.76
CA LEU A 41 12.15 0.24 -34.13
C LEU A 41 11.51 1.59 -34.50
N ASP A 42 11.57 1.92 -35.78
CA ASP A 42 10.83 3.05 -36.34
C ASP A 42 9.32 2.81 -36.17
N TRP A 43 8.64 3.79 -35.58
CA TRP A 43 7.20 3.78 -35.41
C TRP A 43 6.58 4.86 -36.32
N ASN A 44 5.70 4.42 -37.22
CA ASN A 44 5.13 5.23 -38.31
C ASN A 44 3.60 5.31 -38.24
N ASP A 45 3.03 5.35 -37.05
CA ASP A 45 1.59 5.59 -36.92
C ASP A 45 1.25 7.01 -37.40
N THR A 46 0.51 7.06 -38.49
CA THR A 46 0.01 8.31 -39.07
C THR A 46 -1.37 8.67 -38.57
N LYS A 47 -2.12 7.70 -38.05
CA LYS A 47 -3.50 7.86 -37.60
C LYS A 47 -3.55 8.60 -36.27
N SER A 48 -2.82 8.19 -35.23
CA SER A 48 -2.81 8.95 -33.96
C SER A 48 -2.24 10.36 -34.15
N VAL A 49 -1.24 10.52 -35.03
CA VAL A 49 -0.71 11.84 -35.37
C VAL A 49 -1.77 12.70 -36.04
N GLN A 50 -2.57 12.14 -36.95
CA GLN A 50 -3.63 12.90 -37.62
C GLN A 50 -4.83 13.21 -36.70
N GLU A 51 -5.20 12.29 -35.82
CA GLU A 51 -6.43 12.39 -35.01
C GLU A 51 -6.21 13.08 -33.66
N PHE A 52 -5.05 12.93 -33.03
CA PHE A 52 -4.83 13.39 -31.66
C PHE A 52 -3.98 14.67 -31.57
N VAL A 53 -3.04 14.84 -32.50
CA VAL A 53 -2.06 15.94 -32.45
C VAL A 53 -2.67 17.19 -33.06
N VAL A 54 -2.60 18.29 -32.30
CA VAL A 54 -2.96 19.62 -32.78
C VAL A 54 -1.69 20.41 -33.05
N SER A 55 -1.54 20.93 -34.28
CA SER A 55 -0.32 21.64 -34.70
C SER A 55 -0.39 23.17 -34.56
N ASP A 56 -1.59 23.73 -34.40
CA ASP A 56 -1.84 25.14 -34.23
C ASP A 56 -3.04 25.44 -33.31
N GLY A 57 -3.11 26.66 -32.75
CA GLY A 57 -4.20 27.09 -31.88
C GLY A 57 -3.80 27.32 -30.42
N SER A 58 -4.77 27.75 -29.61
CA SER A 58 -4.53 28.25 -28.25
C SER A 58 -4.27 27.17 -27.19
N TYR A 59 -4.54 25.90 -27.51
CA TYR A 59 -4.46 24.76 -26.57
C TYR A 59 -3.54 23.64 -27.09
N VAL A 60 -2.49 24.00 -27.82
CA VAL A 60 -1.40 23.06 -28.14
C VAL A 60 -0.53 22.86 -26.90
N THR A 61 -0.19 21.62 -26.58
CA THR A 61 0.66 21.28 -25.43
C THR A 61 2.14 21.51 -25.74
N PRO A 62 3.01 21.74 -24.74
CA PRO A 62 4.45 21.83 -24.93
C PRO A 62 5.04 20.62 -25.68
N ALA A 63 4.56 19.41 -25.38
CA ALA A 63 4.95 18.21 -26.11
C ALA A 63 4.62 18.33 -27.61
N GLU A 64 3.39 18.67 -27.99
CA GLU A 64 3.03 18.80 -29.41
C GLU A 64 3.84 19.89 -30.14
N THR A 65 4.10 21.03 -29.49
CA THR A 65 4.88 22.13 -30.12
C THR A 65 6.34 21.75 -30.42
N THR A 66 6.86 20.73 -29.75
CA THR A 66 8.26 20.30 -29.84
C THR A 66 8.42 18.94 -30.53
N ASP A 67 7.38 18.46 -31.21
CA ASP A 67 7.31 17.10 -31.75
C ASP A 67 7.68 16.04 -30.69
N PHE A 68 7.13 16.26 -29.49
CA PHE A 68 7.25 15.42 -28.30
C PHE A 68 8.69 15.26 -27.78
N GLN A 69 9.60 16.16 -28.15
CA GLN A 69 10.94 16.19 -27.57
C GLN A 69 10.93 16.72 -26.13
N GLU A 70 9.99 17.61 -25.80
CA GLU A 70 9.82 18.14 -24.44
C GLU A 70 8.55 17.62 -23.76
N THR A 71 8.48 17.83 -22.45
CA THR A 71 7.29 17.64 -21.62
C THR A 71 6.90 18.97 -20.99
N ALA A 72 5.62 19.15 -20.68
CA ALA A 72 5.18 20.35 -19.97
C ALA A 72 5.84 20.46 -18.58
N THR A 73 6.21 21.67 -18.19
CA THR A 73 6.57 22.02 -16.81
C THR A 73 5.34 22.08 -15.91
N TYR A 74 5.52 22.03 -14.59
CA TYR A 74 4.39 22.16 -13.64
C TYR A 74 3.57 23.45 -13.88
N GLN A 75 4.25 24.57 -14.14
CA GLN A 75 3.59 25.84 -14.41
C GLN A 75 2.80 25.79 -15.73
N GLU A 76 3.37 25.20 -16.78
CA GLU A 76 2.65 25.06 -18.06
C GLU A 76 1.42 24.15 -17.95
N VAL A 77 1.49 23.07 -17.17
CA VAL A 77 0.33 22.23 -16.85
C VAL A 77 -0.74 23.05 -16.14
N THR A 78 -0.36 23.81 -15.11
CA THR A 78 -1.26 24.66 -14.32
C THR A 78 -1.92 25.73 -15.20
N ASP A 79 -1.15 26.44 -16.00
CA ASP A 79 -1.62 27.50 -16.89
C ASP A 79 -2.52 26.94 -18.00
N PHE A 80 -2.19 25.76 -18.52
CA PHE A 80 -2.99 25.08 -19.55
C PHE A 80 -4.41 24.78 -19.04
N PHE A 81 -4.53 24.11 -17.90
CA PHE A 81 -5.82 23.76 -17.35
C PHE A 81 -6.59 24.98 -16.82
N SER A 82 -5.88 25.96 -16.25
CA SER A 82 -6.51 27.23 -15.83
C SER A 82 -7.14 27.98 -17.00
N ARG A 83 -6.48 28.03 -18.17
CA ARG A 83 -7.06 28.63 -19.38
C ARG A 83 -8.21 27.79 -19.93
N LEU A 84 -8.06 26.46 -19.92
CA LEU A 84 -9.09 25.58 -20.43
C LEU A 84 -10.40 25.70 -19.64
N ALA A 85 -10.32 25.81 -18.30
CA ALA A 85 -11.46 26.05 -17.43
C ALA A 85 -12.10 27.45 -17.60
N GLN A 86 -11.35 28.44 -18.08
CA GLN A 86 -11.91 29.76 -18.43
C GLN A 86 -12.66 29.76 -19.76
N GLU A 87 -12.31 28.84 -20.66
CA GLU A 87 -12.89 28.75 -22.01
C GLU A 87 -14.10 27.83 -22.08
N SER A 88 -14.19 26.82 -21.21
CA SER A 88 -15.22 25.80 -21.26
C SER A 88 -15.91 25.60 -19.91
N ASP A 89 -17.22 25.79 -19.90
CA ASP A 89 -18.09 25.51 -18.75
C ASP A 89 -18.17 24.02 -18.40
N ALA A 90 -17.62 23.12 -19.24
CA ALA A 90 -17.55 21.70 -18.96
C ALA A 90 -16.31 21.32 -18.12
N VAL A 91 -15.40 22.26 -17.84
CA VAL A 91 -14.16 22.00 -17.10
C VAL A 91 -14.11 22.82 -15.81
N GLN A 92 -13.88 22.13 -14.70
CA GLN A 92 -13.52 22.76 -13.43
C GLN A 92 -12.12 22.32 -13.01
N VAL A 93 -11.32 23.27 -12.51
CA VAL A 93 -10.02 23.01 -11.92
C VAL A 93 -10.05 23.47 -10.48
N GLN A 94 -9.76 22.56 -9.55
CA GLN A 94 -9.71 22.85 -8.12
C GLN A 94 -8.40 22.38 -7.52
N SER A 95 -7.88 23.14 -6.55
CA SER A 95 -6.81 22.62 -5.71
C SER A 95 -7.40 21.69 -4.66
N ILE A 96 -6.86 20.47 -4.57
CA ILE A 96 -7.22 19.47 -3.55
C ILE A 96 -6.19 19.41 -2.41
N LEU A 97 -5.03 20.06 -2.58
CA LEU A 97 -3.98 20.17 -1.56
C LEU A 97 -3.07 21.35 -1.90
N THR A 98 -2.79 22.20 -0.91
CA THR A 98 -1.73 23.19 -1.00
C THR A 98 -0.49 22.67 -0.28
N MET A 99 0.61 22.48 -1.00
CA MET A 99 1.89 22.06 -0.42
C MET A 99 2.47 23.15 0.48
N PRO A 100 3.35 22.83 1.45
CA PRO A 100 3.99 23.83 2.31
C PRO A 100 4.78 24.92 1.59
N ASN A 101 5.25 24.66 0.36
CA ASN A 101 5.92 25.63 -0.51
C ASN A 101 4.98 26.43 -1.45
N GLY A 102 3.67 26.19 -1.37
CA GLY A 102 2.62 26.98 -2.03
C GLY A 102 2.16 26.44 -3.38
N GLU A 103 2.76 25.37 -3.89
CA GLU A 103 2.27 24.68 -5.08
C GLU A 103 1.02 23.85 -4.75
N GLU A 104 0.10 23.82 -5.71
CA GLU A 104 -1.22 23.22 -5.55
C GLU A 104 -1.29 21.87 -6.28
N LEU A 105 -1.87 20.86 -5.64
CA LEU A 105 -2.26 19.63 -6.30
C LEU A 105 -3.60 19.87 -6.97
N TRP A 106 -3.63 19.81 -8.30
CA TRP A 106 -4.82 20.11 -9.08
C TRP A 106 -5.66 18.85 -9.34
N LEU A 107 -6.97 18.96 -9.15
CA LEU A 107 -7.96 18.08 -9.75
C LEU A 107 -8.66 18.81 -10.90
N VAL A 108 -8.59 18.22 -12.09
CA VAL A 108 -9.32 18.66 -13.27
C VAL A 108 -10.54 17.77 -13.42
N THR A 109 -11.73 18.37 -13.35
CA THR A 109 -13.01 17.68 -13.53
C THR A 109 -13.63 18.09 -14.85
N VAL A 110 -14.00 17.11 -15.67
CA VAL A 110 -14.65 17.31 -16.97
C VAL A 110 -16.03 16.64 -16.95
N SER A 111 -17.08 17.42 -17.13
CA SER A 111 -18.47 16.94 -17.13
C SER A 111 -19.32 17.71 -18.12
N GLY A 112 -20.05 16.98 -18.98
CA GLY A 112 -20.98 17.57 -19.94
C GLY A 112 -22.23 18.18 -19.27
N GLU A 113 -22.59 17.66 -18.09
CA GLU A 113 -23.71 18.17 -17.29
C GLU A 113 -23.33 19.34 -16.38
N GLN A 114 -22.06 19.77 -16.39
CA GLN A 114 -21.52 20.82 -15.50
C GLN A 114 -21.72 20.50 -14.02
N ARG A 115 -21.62 19.21 -13.67
CA ARG A 115 -21.68 18.71 -12.29
C ARG A 115 -20.28 18.31 -11.84
N PHE A 116 -19.79 18.98 -10.81
CA PHE A 116 -18.39 18.88 -10.39
C PHE A 116 -18.20 18.35 -8.97
N SER A 117 -19.27 18.37 -8.16
CA SER A 117 -19.26 17.84 -6.80
C SER A 117 -19.49 16.32 -6.82
N PRO A 118 -18.98 15.58 -5.82
CA PRO A 118 -19.21 14.14 -5.74
C PRO A 118 -20.69 13.74 -5.71
N ASP A 119 -21.52 14.48 -4.94
CA ASP A 119 -22.95 14.17 -4.77
C ASP A 119 -23.78 14.39 -6.04
N ASP A 120 -23.29 15.22 -6.97
CA ASP A 120 -24.03 15.62 -8.17
C ASP A 120 -23.73 14.73 -9.39
N MET A 121 -22.60 14.01 -9.40
CA MET A 121 -22.17 13.16 -10.52
C MET A 121 -22.97 11.86 -10.59
N GLN A 122 -23.78 11.70 -11.64
CA GLN A 122 -24.62 10.51 -11.85
C GLN A 122 -24.07 9.58 -12.95
N ASN A 123 -23.33 10.14 -13.91
CA ASN A 123 -22.68 9.36 -14.95
C ASN A 123 -21.48 8.60 -14.38
N PRO A 124 -21.12 7.44 -14.95
CA PRO A 124 -19.89 6.75 -14.65
C PRO A 124 -18.69 7.71 -14.60
N THR A 125 -17.97 7.68 -13.49
CA THR A 125 -16.90 8.64 -13.21
C THR A 125 -15.56 7.93 -13.23
N ILE A 126 -14.69 8.36 -14.14
CA ILE A 126 -13.33 7.81 -14.31
C ILE A 126 -12.35 8.73 -13.62
N LEU A 127 -11.51 8.20 -12.74
CA LEU A 127 -10.36 8.91 -12.18
C LEU A 127 -9.08 8.45 -12.86
N ALA A 128 -8.34 9.39 -13.47
CA ALA A 128 -6.99 9.17 -13.97
C ALA A 128 -5.98 9.95 -13.13
N THR A 129 -4.88 9.31 -12.73
CA THR A 129 -3.72 9.98 -12.11
C THR A 129 -2.51 9.87 -13.01
N ALA A 130 -1.70 10.92 -13.08
CA ALA A 130 -0.44 10.91 -13.80
C ALA A 130 0.69 11.53 -12.97
N GLY A 131 1.92 11.16 -13.29
CA GLY A 131 3.11 11.78 -12.68
C GLY A 131 3.29 11.45 -11.19
N ILE A 132 2.72 10.34 -10.70
CA ILE A 132 3.03 9.80 -9.37
C ILE A 132 4.52 9.47 -9.23
N HIS A 133 5.12 8.95 -10.31
CA HIS A 133 6.54 9.07 -10.59
C HIS A 133 6.77 10.19 -11.62
N ALA A 134 7.31 11.32 -11.18
CA ALA A 134 7.37 12.52 -12.02
C ALA A 134 8.28 12.40 -13.28
N GLY A 135 9.11 11.37 -13.36
CA GLY A 135 9.90 11.07 -14.57
C GLY A 135 9.11 10.38 -15.69
N GLU A 136 7.89 9.93 -15.40
CA GLU A 136 7.03 9.12 -16.27
C GLU A 136 5.97 9.99 -16.91
N SER A 137 6.41 11.07 -17.58
CA SER A 137 5.52 12.17 -18.00
C SER A 137 4.62 11.84 -19.19
N SER A 138 4.67 10.64 -19.76
CA SER A 138 3.82 10.21 -20.89
C SER A 138 2.33 10.45 -20.58
N GLY A 139 1.88 10.02 -19.39
CA GLY A 139 0.50 10.18 -18.93
C GLY A 139 0.09 11.63 -18.69
N VAL A 140 1.02 12.48 -18.26
CA VAL A 140 0.76 13.91 -18.04
C VAL A 140 0.40 14.59 -19.36
N ASN A 141 1.25 14.41 -20.38
CA ASN A 141 1.05 15.02 -21.70
C ASN A 141 -0.16 14.41 -22.42
N ALA A 142 -0.34 13.09 -22.34
CA ALA A 142 -1.50 12.40 -22.91
C ALA A 142 -2.81 12.89 -22.28
N GLY A 143 -2.85 13.06 -20.95
CA GLY A 143 -4.02 13.57 -20.24
C GLY A 143 -4.34 15.03 -20.59
N MET A 144 -3.33 15.89 -20.75
CA MET A 144 -3.55 17.27 -21.25
C MET A 144 -4.20 17.27 -22.64
N MET A 145 -3.66 16.47 -23.57
CA MET A 145 -4.22 16.32 -24.92
C MET A 145 -5.63 15.72 -24.89
N PHE A 146 -5.86 14.71 -24.06
CA PHE A 146 -7.14 14.01 -23.95
C PHE A 146 -8.23 14.92 -23.39
N VAL A 147 -7.98 15.61 -22.28
CA VAL A 147 -8.94 16.55 -21.69
C VAL A 147 -9.25 17.71 -22.62
N ARG A 148 -8.25 18.26 -23.34
CA ARG A 148 -8.52 19.23 -24.41
C ARG A 148 -9.43 18.66 -25.48
N ASN A 149 -9.19 17.43 -25.92
CA ASN A 149 -9.99 16.82 -26.98
C ASN A 149 -11.44 16.57 -26.51
N LEU A 150 -11.67 16.17 -25.25
CA LEU A 150 -13.01 16.12 -24.64
C LEU A 150 -13.75 17.46 -24.71
N VAL A 151 -13.01 18.59 -24.72
CA VAL A 151 -13.58 19.94 -24.74
C VAL A 151 -13.76 20.50 -26.14
N PHE A 152 -12.94 20.13 -27.13
CA PHE A 152 -12.96 20.78 -28.45
C PHE A 152 -13.23 19.85 -29.63
N ASN A 153 -13.06 18.54 -29.48
CA ASN A 153 -13.39 17.57 -30.52
C ASN A 153 -14.86 17.14 -30.37
N GLU A 154 -15.67 17.32 -31.41
CA GLU A 154 -17.11 17.03 -31.38
C GLU A 154 -17.43 15.57 -31.03
N GLU A 155 -16.67 14.60 -31.53
CA GLU A 155 -16.87 13.18 -31.20
C GLU A 155 -16.55 12.89 -29.73
N TYR A 156 -15.53 13.54 -29.18
CA TYR A 156 -15.11 13.29 -27.79
C TYR A 156 -16.05 13.98 -26.81
N LYS A 157 -16.57 15.16 -27.17
CA LYS A 157 -17.62 15.85 -26.40
C LYS A 157 -18.85 14.97 -26.20
N GLU A 158 -19.21 14.16 -27.19
CA GLU A 158 -20.37 13.26 -27.08
C GLU A 158 -20.22 12.23 -25.95
N LEU A 159 -18.98 11.84 -25.61
CA LEU A 159 -18.71 10.96 -24.47
C LEU A 159 -19.13 11.59 -23.14
N LEU A 160 -19.03 12.92 -23.01
CA LEU A 160 -19.39 13.63 -21.78
C LEU A 160 -20.90 13.62 -21.50
N ASN A 161 -21.73 13.13 -22.42
CA ASN A 161 -23.15 12.87 -22.17
C ASN A 161 -23.37 11.65 -21.26
N SER A 162 -22.39 10.73 -21.19
CA SER A 162 -22.51 9.43 -20.53
C SER A 162 -21.37 9.10 -19.59
N VAL A 163 -20.30 9.89 -19.53
CA VAL A 163 -19.20 9.74 -18.58
C VAL A 163 -18.73 11.07 -18.00
N ASN A 164 -18.23 11.04 -16.76
CA ASN A 164 -17.44 12.11 -16.16
C ASN A 164 -15.96 11.70 -16.13
N PHE A 165 -15.05 12.66 -16.26
CA PHE A 165 -13.62 12.42 -16.21
C PHE A 165 -12.94 13.31 -15.18
N LEU A 166 -12.27 12.68 -14.21
CA LEU A 166 -11.44 13.30 -13.19
C LEU A 166 -9.98 13.05 -13.51
N PHE A 167 -9.14 14.08 -13.45
CA PHE A 167 -7.72 13.98 -13.77
C PHE A 167 -6.85 14.72 -12.76
N VAL A 168 -5.91 14.00 -12.16
CA VAL A 168 -4.80 14.57 -11.37
C VAL A 168 -3.55 14.55 -12.26
N PRO A 169 -3.18 15.67 -12.91
CA PRO A 169 -2.16 15.67 -13.94
C PRO A 169 -0.73 15.52 -13.43
N VAL A 170 -0.43 16.06 -12.25
CA VAL A 170 0.92 16.01 -11.66
C VAL A 170 0.75 15.62 -10.20
N PHE A 171 0.74 14.32 -9.93
CA PHE A 171 0.51 13.78 -8.60
C PHE A 171 1.73 14.04 -7.68
N ASN A 172 2.95 13.75 -8.13
CA ASN A 172 4.17 14.10 -7.40
C ASN A 172 4.71 15.47 -7.81
N ILE A 173 4.16 16.53 -7.23
CA ILE A 173 4.52 17.93 -7.54
C ILE A 173 6.02 18.18 -7.35
N GLN A 174 6.55 17.85 -6.17
CA GLN A 174 7.95 18.14 -5.83
C GLN A 174 8.94 17.34 -6.70
N GLY A 175 8.61 16.11 -7.05
CA GLY A 175 9.36 15.33 -8.03
C GLY A 175 9.34 15.98 -9.41
N TYR A 176 8.20 16.55 -9.81
CA TYR A 176 8.00 17.19 -11.11
C TYR A 176 8.68 18.56 -11.23
N LEU A 177 8.71 19.35 -10.15
CA LEU A 177 9.48 20.59 -10.07
C LEU A 177 10.99 20.38 -10.23
N ARG A 178 11.47 19.16 -9.95
CA ARG A 178 12.87 18.75 -10.15
C ARG A 178 13.16 18.25 -11.57
N GLN A 179 12.34 18.66 -12.54
CA GLN A 179 12.57 18.39 -13.95
C GLN A 179 13.95 18.84 -14.39
N SER A 180 14.73 17.91 -14.95
CA SER A 180 16.03 18.21 -15.55
C SER A 180 16.37 17.17 -16.62
N PRO A 181 17.39 17.42 -17.45
CA PRO A 181 17.87 16.40 -18.39
C PRO A 181 18.36 15.11 -17.70
N GLN A 182 18.81 15.20 -16.45
CA GLN A 182 19.29 14.06 -15.68
C GLN A 182 18.20 13.38 -14.84
N GLY A 183 16.91 13.69 -15.08
CA GLY A 183 15.79 13.21 -14.29
C GLY A 183 15.63 11.68 -14.30
N ARG A 184 15.68 11.08 -15.49
CA ARG A 184 15.46 9.64 -15.74
C ARG A 184 16.39 9.13 -16.86
N ILE A 185 17.27 8.20 -16.51
CA ILE A 185 18.32 7.69 -17.43
C ILE A 185 17.85 6.53 -18.31
N ASN A 186 16.82 5.80 -17.89
CA ASN A 186 16.35 4.54 -18.47
C ASN A 186 15.16 4.72 -19.44
N GLN A 187 15.14 5.81 -20.20
CA GLN A 187 14.00 6.19 -21.04
C GLN A 187 14.42 7.03 -22.26
N HIS A 188 13.78 6.78 -23.41
CA HIS A 188 13.96 7.59 -24.62
C HIS A 188 13.13 8.87 -24.58
N GLY A 189 13.77 9.95 -24.12
CA GLY A 189 13.14 11.26 -23.93
C GLY A 189 12.04 11.25 -22.85
N PRO A 190 11.28 12.33 -22.67
CA PRO A 190 11.55 13.66 -23.21
C PRO A 190 12.90 14.21 -22.70
N ASN A 191 13.39 15.30 -23.29
CA ASN A 191 14.69 15.90 -22.99
C ASN A 191 14.84 16.32 -21.52
N THR A 192 13.72 16.53 -20.82
CA THR A 192 13.68 16.76 -19.38
C THR A 192 12.67 15.83 -18.73
N SER A 193 12.95 15.40 -17.50
CA SER A 193 12.06 14.51 -16.74
C SER A 193 12.17 14.80 -15.24
N GLY A 194 11.09 14.57 -14.50
CA GLY A 194 11.07 14.73 -13.05
C GLY A 194 11.79 13.61 -12.30
N ARG A 195 11.76 13.67 -10.97
CA ARG A 195 12.35 12.68 -10.06
C ARG A 195 11.27 11.80 -9.44
N ARG A 196 11.58 10.51 -9.26
CA ARG A 196 10.65 9.49 -8.75
C ARG A 196 10.09 9.82 -7.36
N ALA A 197 10.95 10.19 -6.42
CA ALA A 197 10.55 10.47 -5.04
C ALA A 197 9.99 11.90 -4.89
N ASN A 198 9.08 12.11 -3.93
CA ASN A 198 8.57 13.44 -3.59
C ASN A 198 9.58 14.25 -2.76
N GLY A 199 9.16 15.42 -2.27
CA GLY A 199 10.01 16.33 -1.48
C GLY A 199 10.50 15.73 -0.17
N ASN A 200 9.77 14.75 0.38
CA ASN A 200 10.12 14.00 1.58
C ASN A 200 10.88 12.69 1.27
N TRP A 201 11.36 12.52 0.04
CA TRP A 201 12.08 11.33 -0.43
C TRP A 201 11.25 10.03 -0.37
N LYS A 202 9.92 10.13 -0.41
CA LYS A 202 9.02 8.99 -0.44
C LYS A 202 8.56 8.69 -1.86
N ASN A 203 8.44 7.42 -2.17
CA ASN A 203 7.71 6.94 -3.34
C ASN A 203 6.21 6.94 -3.03
N LEU A 204 5.44 7.79 -3.72
CA LEU A 204 4.00 7.88 -3.54
C LEU A 204 3.28 6.57 -3.90
N ASN A 205 3.79 5.81 -4.88
CA ASN A 205 3.22 4.52 -5.28
C ASN A 205 3.66 3.36 -4.33
N ARG A 206 3.92 3.68 -3.06
CA ARG A 206 4.13 2.74 -1.94
C ARG A 206 3.36 3.18 -0.69
N ASP A 207 2.53 4.21 -0.80
CA ASP A 207 1.99 4.94 0.34
C ASP A 207 0.50 4.72 0.57
N PHE A 208 -0.20 4.05 -0.35
CA PHE A 208 -1.66 3.96 -0.34
C PHE A 208 -2.25 3.20 0.85
N SER A 209 -1.49 2.39 1.58
CA SER A 209 -1.97 1.74 2.81
C SER A 209 -1.55 2.44 4.11
N LYS A 210 -0.52 3.28 4.07
CA LYS A 210 0.05 3.94 5.26
C LYS A 210 -0.25 5.44 5.32
N LEU A 211 -0.58 6.05 4.18
CA LEU A 211 -0.95 7.46 4.02
C LEU A 211 0.03 8.42 4.71
N ASP A 212 1.33 8.24 4.50
CA ASP A 212 2.31 9.14 5.11
C ASP A 212 2.41 10.50 4.40
N THR A 213 2.02 10.56 3.12
CA THR A 213 2.19 11.74 2.27
C THR A 213 0.86 12.46 2.07
N GLU A 214 0.90 13.79 2.12
CA GLU A 214 -0.29 14.62 1.95
C GLU A 214 -0.87 14.46 0.54
N GLU A 215 -0.01 14.27 -0.46
CA GLU A 215 -0.41 14.01 -1.83
C GLU A 215 -1.32 12.78 -1.91
N VAL A 216 -0.89 11.64 -1.36
CA VAL A 216 -1.66 10.39 -1.42
C VAL A 216 -2.93 10.48 -0.57
N ARG A 217 -2.88 11.16 0.57
CA ARG A 217 -4.10 11.47 1.35
C ARG A 217 -5.13 12.24 0.52
N ALA A 218 -4.72 13.23 -0.27
CA ALA A 218 -5.63 14.00 -1.10
C ALA A 218 -6.29 13.15 -2.20
N VAL A 219 -5.52 12.27 -2.86
CA VAL A 219 -6.07 11.36 -3.88
C VAL A 219 -6.95 10.27 -3.27
N VAL A 220 -6.59 9.73 -2.10
CA VAL A 220 -7.47 8.82 -1.36
C VAL A 220 -8.74 9.52 -0.90
N GLY A 221 -8.68 10.81 -0.58
CA GLY A 221 -9.86 11.65 -0.36
C GLY A 221 -10.80 11.67 -1.57
N ILE A 222 -10.28 11.79 -2.79
CA ILE A 222 -11.10 11.66 -4.01
C ILE A 222 -11.74 10.27 -4.11
N MET A 223 -10.97 9.20 -3.88
CA MET A 223 -11.48 7.82 -3.88
C MET A 223 -12.45 7.49 -2.74
N ARG A 224 -12.54 8.37 -1.73
CA ARG A 224 -13.51 8.29 -0.63
C ARG A 224 -14.77 9.07 -0.97
N ASP A 225 -14.60 10.26 -1.55
CA ASP A 225 -15.69 11.22 -1.72
C ASP A 225 -16.49 10.97 -3.00
N TYR A 226 -15.84 10.57 -4.11
CA TYR A 226 -16.48 10.31 -5.40
C TYR A 226 -16.87 8.83 -5.58
N ASP A 227 -18.05 8.57 -6.14
CA ASP A 227 -18.45 7.22 -6.59
C ASP A 227 -17.76 6.87 -7.91
N LEU A 228 -16.49 6.46 -7.81
CA LEU A 228 -15.67 6.12 -8.97
C LEU A 228 -16.14 4.81 -9.60
N SER A 229 -16.37 4.84 -10.91
CA SER A 229 -16.64 3.65 -11.71
C SER A 229 -15.36 3.00 -12.25
N PHE A 230 -14.28 3.78 -12.35
CA PHE A 230 -12.98 3.28 -12.80
C PHE A 230 -11.84 4.15 -12.30
N TYR A 231 -10.70 3.54 -11.98
CA TYR A 231 -9.44 4.23 -11.66
C TYR A 231 -8.32 3.80 -12.61
N THR A 232 -7.53 4.74 -13.13
CA THR A 232 -6.33 4.40 -13.90
C THR A 232 -5.12 5.23 -13.49
N ASP A 233 -4.00 4.56 -13.31
CA ASP A 233 -2.72 5.18 -12.98
C ASP A 233 -1.79 5.16 -14.19
N LEU A 234 -1.33 6.34 -14.64
CA LEU A 234 -0.60 6.50 -15.89
C LEU A 234 0.91 6.59 -15.65
N HIS A 235 1.60 5.47 -15.93
CA HIS A 235 3.00 5.19 -15.61
C HIS A 235 3.87 4.91 -16.85
N SER A 236 5.17 4.66 -16.61
CA SER A 236 6.10 4.13 -17.61
C SER A 236 7.14 3.19 -16.98
N THR A 237 7.47 2.12 -17.70
CA THR A 237 8.27 1.01 -17.18
C THR A 237 9.73 1.37 -16.87
N ASP A 238 10.41 0.50 -16.12
CA ASP A 238 11.78 0.74 -15.61
C ASP A 238 12.93 0.35 -16.57
N GLY A 239 12.67 0.20 -17.88
CA GLY A 239 13.73 0.18 -18.90
C GLY A 239 14.34 -1.18 -19.25
N MET A 240 13.51 -2.10 -19.76
CA MET A 240 13.94 -3.32 -20.45
C MET A 240 13.38 -3.31 -21.88
N SER A 241 14.10 -3.82 -22.88
CA SER A 241 13.67 -3.79 -24.28
C SER A 241 12.73 -4.95 -24.62
N TYR A 242 11.49 -4.65 -25.00
CA TYR A 242 10.51 -5.63 -25.48
C TYR A 242 9.58 -5.01 -26.54
N GLN A 243 8.80 -5.84 -27.23
CA GLN A 243 8.06 -5.37 -28.41
C GLN A 243 6.86 -4.48 -28.04
N PRO A 244 5.95 -4.89 -27.13
CA PRO A 244 4.79 -4.09 -26.72
C PRO A 244 5.16 -2.68 -26.23
N ASP A 245 4.37 -1.68 -26.60
CA ASP A 245 4.62 -0.28 -26.22
C ASP A 245 3.56 0.31 -25.29
N VAL A 246 2.32 -0.16 -25.38
CA VAL A 246 1.21 0.19 -24.48
C VAL A 246 0.90 -1.03 -23.62
N THR A 247 1.36 -1.07 -22.38
CA THR A 247 1.07 -2.22 -21.50
C THR A 247 0.20 -1.81 -20.33
N TRP A 248 -0.69 -2.67 -19.85
CA TRP A 248 -1.44 -2.40 -18.62
C TRP A 248 -1.78 -3.66 -17.85
N CYS A 249 -2.13 -3.49 -16.58
CA CYS A 249 -2.47 -4.59 -15.68
C CYS A 249 -3.52 -4.17 -14.66
N ASP A 250 -4.35 -5.13 -14.28
CA ASP A 250 -5.24 -5.08 -13.12
C ASP A 250 -4.65 -5.93 -11.99
N ASN A 251 -5.48 -6.39 -11.05
CA ASN A 251 -5.03 -7.21 -9.93
C ASN A 251 -4.95 -8.72 -10.25
N GLY A 252 -5.25 -9.14 -11.48
CA GLY A 252 -5.37 -10.54 -11.87
C GLY A 252 -6.62 -11.24 -11.29
N ASP A 253 -6.76 -12.53 -11.58
CA ASP A 253 -7.88 -13.39 -11.17
C ASP A 253 -7.88 -13.74 -9.67
N ALA A 254 -6.77 -13.47 -8.99
CA ALA A 254 -6.65 -13.59 -7.54
C ALA A 254 -6.85 -12.27 -6.78
N GLY A 255 -7.27 -11.22 -7.48
CA GLY A 255 -7.71 -10.00 -6.84
C GLY A 255 -8.91 -10.21 -5.90
N LEU A 256 -9.32 -9.14 -5.24
CA LEU A 256 -10.38 -9.17 -4.22
C LEU A 256 -11.77 -9.00 -4.84
N SER A 257 -11.85 -8.56 -6.09
CA SER A 257 -13.10 -8.25 -6.79
C SER A 257 -13.28 -9.17 -8.01
N ASN A 258 -13.94 -10.31 -7.80
CA ASN A 258 -14.07 -11.37 -8.81
C ASN A 258 -14.95 -10.96 -9.99
N GLU A 259 -16.06 -10.26 -9.72
CA GLU A 259 -17.00 -9.84 -10.77
C GLU A 259 -16.43 -8.69 -11.60
N ILE A 260 -15.74 -7.74 -10.94
CA ILE A 260 -14.96 -6.69 -11.58
C ILE A 260 -13.86 -7.31 -12.45
N HIS A 261 -13.07 -8.26 -11.93
CA HIS A 261 -12.05 -8.94 -12.73
C HIS A 261 -12.67 -9.67 -13.94
N GLY A 262 -13.78 -10.38 -13.74
CA GLY A 262 -14.54 -11.04 -14.81
C GLY A 262 -14.96 -10.06 -15.91
N TRP A 263 -15.45 -8.87 -15.53
CA TRP A 263 -15.79 -7.81 -16.48
C TRP A 263 -14.57 -7.22 -17.17
N LEU A 264 -13.49 -6.95 -16.43
CA LEU A 264 -12.22 -6.44 -16.99
C LEU A 264 -11.68 -7.41 -18.04
N ARG A 265 -11.66 -8.71 -17.74
CA ARG A 265 -11.13 -9.72 -18.65
C ARG A 265 -12.05 -10.03 -19.83
N GLY A 266 -13.36 -10.02 -19.60
CA GLY A 266 -14.36 -10.43 -20.59
C GLY A 266 -14.84 -9.32 -21.53
N GLU A 267 -15.00 -8.10 -21.02
CA GLU A 267 -15.56 -6.97 -21.78
C GLU A 267 -14.53 -5.88 -22.07
N MET A 268 -13.80 -5.42 -21.05
CA MET A 268 -12.88 -4.27 -21.20
C MET A 268 -11.63 -4.62 -21.99
N GLN A 269 -10.85 -5.60 -21.53
CA GLN A 269 -9.52 -5.87 -22.07
C GLN A 269 -9.55 -6.20 -23.57
N PRO A 270 -10.39 -7.12 -24.08
CA PRO A 270 -10.38 -7.45 -25.50
C PRO A 270 -10.79 -6.26 -26.39
N ALA A 271 -11.74 -5.44 -25.92
CA ALA A 271 -12.18 -4.25 -26.65
C ALA A 271 -11.10 -3.16 -26.65
N LEU A 272 -10.40 -2.99 -25.52
CA LEU A 272 -9.34 -1.99 -25.38
C LEU A 272 -8.08 -2.38 -26.15
N GLU A 273 -7.69 -3.65 -26.13
CA GLU A 273 -6.61 -4.19 -26.97
C GLU A 273 -6.89 -3.91 -28.45
N ALA A 274 -8.08 -4.29 -28.93
CA ALA A 274 -8.48 -4.04 -30.33
C ALA A 274 -8.51 -2.54 -30.67
N PHE A 275 -8.93 -1.68 -29.72
CA PHE A 275 -8.94 -0.24 -29.92
C PHE A 275 -7.53 0.33 -30.06
N VAL A 276 -6.62 -0.05 -29.16
CA VAL A 276 -5.21 0.38 -29.15
C VAL A 276 -4.48 -0.12 -30.40
N GLU A 277 -4.69 -1.39 -30.79
CA GLU A 277 -4.15 -1.96 -32.04
C GLU A 277 -4.61 -1.18 -33.29
N SER A 278 -5.83 -0.62 -33.27
CA SER A 278 -6.34 0.19 -34.37
C SER A 278 -5.60 1.53 -34.58
N TYR A 279 -4.69 1.87 -33.66
CA TYR A 279 -3.76 3.00 -33.73
C TYR A 279 -2.30 2.53 -33.87
N ASP A 280 -2.07 1.35 -34.46
CA ASP A 280 -0.73 0.80 -34.74
C ASP A 280 0.18 0.72 -33.48
N HIS A 281 -0.44 0.56 -32.31
CA HIS A 281 0.20 0.26 -31.04
C HIS A 281 0.11 -1.24 -30.75
N PHE A 282 1.06 -1.78 -30.00
CA PHE A 282 1.10 -3.17 -29.58
C PHE A 282 0.74 -3.28 -28.09
N PRO A 283 -0.52 -3.62 -27.76
CA PRO A 283 -0.95 -3.81 -26.39
C PRO A 283 -0.43 -5.11 -25.78
N ALA A 284 -0.16 -5.10 -24.48
CA ALA A 284 0.13 -6.31 -23.71
C ALA A 284 -0.16 -6.11 -22.21
N VAL A 285 -0.06 -7.19 -21.44
CA VAL A 285 -0.02 -7.09 -19.98
C VAL A 285 1.24 -6.34 -19.53
N CYS A 286 1.14 -5.50 -18.50
CA CYS A 286 2.30 -4.89 -17.87
C CYS A 286 3.17 -5.95 -17.15
N TYR A 287 4.49 -5.75 -17.07
CA TYR A 287 5.37 -6.68 -16.35
C TYR A 287 6.74 -6.09 -15.99
N SER A 288 7.43 -6.77 -15.06
CA SER A 288 8.87 -6.67 -14.84
C SER A 288 9.55 -8.01 -15.12
N ALA A 289 10.75 -8.01 -15.70
CA ALA A 289 11.55 -9.24 -15.75
C ALA A 289 11.89 -9.74 -14.34
N ASN A 290 11.92 -11.06 -14.19
CA ASN A 290 12.42 -11.72 -12.99
C ASN A 290 13.93 -11.52 -12.83
N ASP A 291 14.66 -11.51 -13.97
CA ASP A 291 16.07 -11.16 -14.04
C ASP A 291 16.30 -10.25 -15.27
N LYS A 292 16.78 -9.03 -15.03
CA LYS A 292 17.04 -8.04 -16.09
C LYS A 292 18.24 -8.39 -16.97
N MET A 293 19.08 -9.35 -16.55
CA MET A 293 20.24 -9.86 -17.30
C MET A 293 19.98 -11.21 -17.95
N ASP A 294 18.89 -11.90 -17.61
CA ASP A 294 18.49 -13.18 -18.19
C ASP A 294 16.96 -13.28 -18.37
N PRO A 295 16.43 -12.72 -19.48
CA PRO A 295 15.02 -12.86 -19.86
C PRO A 295 14.47 -14.29 -19.87
N THR A 296 15.32 -15.33 -19.97
CA THR A 296 14.84 -16.73 -19.92
C THR A 296 14.29 -17.13 -18.55
N LYS A 297 14.56 -16.33 -17.51
CA LYS A 297 13.96 -16.48 -16.17
C LYS A 297 12.50 -16.02 -16.10
N GLY A 298 11.97 -15.49 -17.19
CA GLY A 298 10.59 -15.06 -17.28
C GLY A 298 10.32 -13.70 -16.66
N PHE A 299 9.04 -13.44 -16.42
CA PHE A 299 8.58 -12.13 -15.95
C PHE A 299 7.47 -12.25 -14.91
N TYR A 300 7.30 -11.15 -14.20
CA TYR A 300 6.32 -10.92 -13.17
C TYR A 300 5.32 -9.85 -13.63
N PRO A 301 4.03 -10.18 -13.84
CA PRO A 301 2.98 -9.16 -13.96
C PRO A 301 2.73 -8.53 -12.58
N TYR A 302 2.45 -7.23 -12.50
CA TYR A 302 2.20 -6.52 -11.22
C TYR A 302 0.82 -6.85 -10.61
N PHE A 303 0.51 -8.14 -10.43
CA PHE A 303 -0.74 -8.64 -9.89
C PHE A 303 -0.62 -8.90 -8.39
N SER A 304 -1.64 -8.52 -7.62
CA SER A 304 -1.77 -8.84 -6.19
C SER A 304 -0.58 -8.41 -5.32
N ASP A 305 -0.06 -7.19 -5.56
CA ASP A 305 1.08 -6.59 -4.84
C ASP A 305 0.73 -5.94 -3.49
N GLY A 306 -0.53 -6.09 -3.05
CA GLY A 306 -1.04 -5.54 -1.80
C GLY A 306 -1.46 -4.06 -1.88
N PRO A 307 -2.15 -3.54 -0.86
CA PRO A 307 -2.81 -2.23 -0.87
C PRO A 307 -1.87 -1.03 -0.81
N SER A 308 -0.55 -1.22 -0.81
CA SER A 308 0.42 -0.12 -0.83
C SER A 308 0.57 0.53 -2.22
N TYR A 309 0.12 -0.16 -3.27
CA TYR A 309 0.19 0.28 -4.67
C TYR A 309 -1.18 0.80 -5.11
N SER A 310 -1.20 1.87 -5.90
CA SER A 310 -2.42 2.59 -6.30
C SER A 310 -3.53 1.71 -6.89
N THR A 311 -3.17 0.84 -7.84
CA THR A 311 -4.11 -0.01 -8.59
C THR A 311 -4.61 -1.17 -7.74
N ASN A 312 -3.71 -1.85 -7.00
CA ASN A 312 -4.10 -2.90 -6.08
C ASN A 312 -4.94 -2.33 -4.91
N TYR A 313 -4.64 -1.12 -4.44
CA TYR A 313 -5.45 -0.40 -3.45
C TYR A 313 -6.86 -0.10 -3.95
N ALA A 314 -7.01 0.29 -5.23
CA ALA A 314 -8.33 0.48 -5.83
C ALA A 314 -9.16 -0.82 -5.80
N ASP A 315 -8.56 -1.97 -6.06
CA ASP A 315 -9.23 -3.27 -5.93
C ASP A 315 -9.64 -3.60 -4.47
N HIS A 316 -8.83 -3.22 -3.47
CA HIS A 316 -9.23 -3.34 -2.05
C HIS A 316 -10.45 -2.47 -1.68
N ARG A 317 -10.76 -1.46 -2.51
CA ARG A 317 -11.95 -0.60 -2.42
C ARG A 317 -13.05 -0.99 -3.42
N GLN A 318 -12.90 -2.14 -4.10
CA GLN A 318 -13.80 -2.61 -5.14
C GLN A 318 -14.02 -1.55 -6.25
N ILE A 319 -12.94 -0.87 -6.64
CA ILE A 319 -12.91 0.08 -7.76
C ILE A 319 -12.17 -0.61 -8.92
N PRO A 320 -12.83 -0.84 -10.08
CA PRO A 320 -12.19 -1.36 -11.28
C PRO A 320 -11.00 -0.49 -11.68
N SER A 321 -9.85 -1.09 -11.98
CA SER A 321 -8.66 -0.29 -12.25
C SER A 321 -7.63 -0.91 -13.18
N TYR A 322 -6.85 -0.03 -13.82
CA TYR A 322 -5.66 -0.39 -14.59
C TYR A 322 -4.47 0.51 -14.26
N LEU A 323 -3.32 -0.13 -14.04
CA LEU A 323 -2.01 0.49 -14.11
C LEU A 323 -1.56 0.49 -15.57
N LEU A 324 -1.51 1.66 -16.21
CA LEU A 324 -0.95 1.83 -17.55
C LEU A 324 0.56 2.00 -17.46
N GLU A 325 1.31 1.14 -18.11
CA GLU A 325 2.76 1.13 -18.17
C GLU A 325 3.23 1.32 -19.61
N MET A 326 3.59 2.55 -19.96
CA MET A 326 4.19 2.82 -21.27
C MET A 326 5.62 2.28 -21.31
N HIS A 327 6.00 1.64 -22.42
CA HIS A 327 7.35 1.10 -22.54
C HIS A 327 8.39 2.23 -22.64
N SER A 328 9.22 2.42 -21.61
CA SER A 328 10.13 3.56 -21.49
C SER A 328 11.19 3.68 -22.59
N LEU A 329 11.55 2.59 -23.26
CA LEU A 329 12.52 2.62 -24.36
C LEU A 329 11.87 2.87 -25.73
N LYS A 330 10.56 3.15 -25.78
CA LYS A 330 9.91 3.66 -26.99
C LYS A 330 10.03 5.19 -27.02
N PRO A 331 10.13 5.81 -28.20
CA PRO A 331 10.17 7.25 -28.36
C PRO A 331 9.05 7.94 -27.57
N ASN A 332 9.33 9.11 -26.98
CA ASN A 332 8.34 9.83 -26.18
C ASN A 332 7.03 10.09 -26.94
N LYS A 333 7.11 10.42 -28.23
CA LYS A 333 5.95 10.58 -29.11
C LYS A 333 5.05 9.34 -29.13
N GLN A 334 5.63 8.17 -29.35
CA GLN A 334 4.91 6.90 -29.34
C GLN A 334 4.25 6.64 -27.99
N ARG A 335 4.96 6.90 -26.89
CA ARG A 335 4.40 6.71 -25.54
C ARG A 335 3.23 7.64 -25.24
N VAL A 336 3.32 8.91 -25.60
CA VAL A 336 2.26 9.88 -25.34
C VAL A 336 1.02 9.57 -26.18
N LEU A 337 1.19 9.23 -27.46
CA LEU A 337 0.08 8.90 -28.35
C LEU A 337 -0.57 7.56 -27.99
N GLY A 338 0.21 6.57 -27.54
CA GLY A 338 -0.33 5.30 -27.04
C GLY A 338 -1.11 5.46 -25.74
N ALA A 339 -0.62 6.28 -24.81
CA ALA A 339 -1.36 6.61 -23.59
C ALA A 339 -2.67 7.37 -23.90
N HIS A 340 -2.68 8.23 -24.92
CA HIS A 340 -3.89 8.91 -25.37
C HIS A 340 -4.90 7.93 -26.01
N ALA A 341 -4.44 7.02 -26.87
CA ALA A 341 -5.27 5.96 -27.44
C ALA A 341 -5.90 5.08 -26.35
N PHE A 342 -5.13 4.73 -25.32
CA PHE A 342 -5.61 4.00 -24.15
C PHE A 342 -6.72 4.77 -23.42
N LEU A 343 -6.51 6.05 -23.08
CA LEU A 343 -7.52 6.87 -22.38
C LEU A 343 -8.81 7.00 -23.18
N LEU A 344 -8.71 7.23 -24.50
CA LEU A 344 -9.86 7.31 -25.39
C LEU A 344 -10.63 5.99 -25.47
N GLY A 345 -9.92 4.88 -25.68
CA GLY A 345 -10.50 3.55 -25.75
C GLY A 345 -11.20 3.18 -24.45
N LEU A 346 -10.52 3.36 -23.31
CA LEU A 346 -11.05 3.12 -21.97
C LEU A 346 -12.35 3.90 -21.75
N THR A 347 -12.33 5.20 -22.05
CA THR A 347 -13.49 6.09 -21.87
C THR A 347 -14.67 5.69 -22.76
N LYS A 348 -14.41 5.37 -24.04
CA LYS A 348 -15.44 4.87 -24.97
C LYS A 348 -16.09 3.58 -24.47
N ILE A 349 -15.29 2.62 -24.04
CA ILE A 349 -15.78 1.32 -23.58
C ILE A 349 -16.59 1.48 -22.29
N ILE A 350 -16.13 2.28 -21.32
CA ILE A 350 -16.89 2.56 -20.09
C ILE A 350 -18.23 3.25 -20.42
N SER A 351 -18.22 4.21 -21.33
CA SER A 351 -19.45 4.85 -21.81
C SER A 351 -20.43 3.85 -22.42
N GLU A 352 -19.94 2.92 -23.25
CA GLU A 352 -20.79 1.92 -23.92
C GLU A 352 -21.26 0.80 -23.00
N LYS A 353 -20.49 0.49 -21.96
CA LYS A 353 -20.66 -0.69 -21.08
C LYS A 353 -21.01 -0.33 -19.63
N ALA A 354 -21.46 0.90 -19.38
CA ALA A 354 -21.75 1.43 -18.05
C ALA A 354 -22.66 0.50 -17.22
N ASP A 355 -23.70 -0.07 -17.82
CA ASP A 355 -24.64 -0.95 -17.12
C ASP A 355 -23.99 -2.25 -16.65
N SER A 356 -23.21 -2.94 -17.50
CA SER A 356 -22.56 -4.20 -17.08
C SER A 356 -21.43 -3.94 -16.10
N LEU A 357 -20.71 -2.82 -16.24
CA LEU A 357 -19.70 -2.37 -15.28
C LEU A 357 -20.33 -2.15 -13.89
N ARG A 358 -21.45 -1.41 -13.83
CA ARG A 358 -22.14 -1.13 -12.58
C ARG A 358 -22.62 -2.40 -11.88
N VAL A 359 -23.13 -3.37 -12.64
CA VAL A 359 -23.55 -4.68 -12.09
C VAL A 359 -22.36 -5.41 -11.45
N ALA A 360 -21.20 -5.43 -12.10
CA ALA A 360 -20.00 -6.07 -11.56
C ALA A 360 -19.54 -5.39 -10.26
N VAL A 361 -19.48 -4.05 -10.25
CA VAL A 361 -19.09 -3.25 -9.08
C VAL A 361 -20.05 -3.44 -7.91
N GLU A 362 -21.37 -3.39 -8.15
CA GLU A 362 -22.38 -3.60 -7.11
C GLU A 362 -22.30 -5.01 -6.50
N ALA A 363 -21.99 -6.03 -7.31
CA ALA A 363 -21.84 -7.40 -6.84
C ALA A 363 -20.64 -7.55 -5.89
N ASP A 364 -19.46 -7.04 -6.26
CA ASP A 364 -18.26 -7.13 -5.40
C ASP A 364 -18.38 -6.25 -4.14
N ARG A 365 -19.00 -5.07 -4.24
CA ARG A 365 -19.32 -4.24 -3.05
C ARG A 365 -20.24 -4.96 -2.05
N ALA A 366 -21.02 -5.94 -2.49
CA ALA A 366 -21.93 -6.73 -1.65
C ALA A 366 -21.35 -8.10 -1.21
N ALA A 367 -20.30 -8.62 -1.86
CA ALA A 367 -19.86 -10.01 -1.74
C ALA A 367 -19.33 -10.41 -0.35
N ARG A 368 -18.77 -9.46 0.42
CA ARG A 368 -18.19 -9.70 1.76
C ARG A 368 -17.32 -10.96 1.82
N ALA A 369 -16.33 -11.07 0.92
CA ALA A 369 -15.46 -12.24 0.77
C ALA A 369 -15.03 -12.85 2.12
N ASP A 370 -15.14 -14.17 2.26
CA ASP A 370 -14.72 -14.96 3.42
C ASP A 370 -14.26 -16.35 2.95
N PRO A 371 -13.00 -16.77 3.19
CA PRO A 371 -11.91 -16.02 3.85
C PRO A 371 -11.47 -14.79 3.04
N VAL A 372 -10.78 -13.85 3.69
CA VAL A 372 -10.28 -12.62 3.05
C VAL A 372 -8.80 -12.81 2.68
N PRO A 373 -8.42 -12.80 1.40
CA PRO A 373 -7.01 -12.77 1.01
C PRO A 373 -6.32 -11.50 1.51
N VAL A 374 -5.16 -11.64 2.14
CA VAL A 374 -4.33 -10.51 2.63
C VAL A 374 -2.87 -10.60 2.18
N ALA A 375 -2.48 -11.72 1.56
CA ALA A 375 -1.15 -11.98 1.03
C ALA A 375 -1.27 -12.99 -0.12
N TRP A 376 -0.29 -12.96 -1.04
CA TRP A 376 -0.31 -13.81 -2.24
C TRP A 376 1.05 -14.43 -2.53
N GLY A 377 1.05 -15.74 -2.73
CA GLY A 377 2.20 -16.53 -3.17
C GLY A 377 2.28 -16.63 -4.69
N TYR A 378 3.48 -16.96 -5.19
CA TYR A 378 3.70 -17.27 -6.59
C TYR A 378 3.14 -18.66 -6.96
N ASP A 379 2.59 -18.76 -8.15
CA ASP A 379 2.01 -20.01 -8.65
C ASP A 379 3.08 -21.07 -8.89
N SER A 380 2.79 -22.31 -8.51
CA SER A 380 3.70 -23.44 -8.67
C SER A 380 2.97 -24.69 -9.15
N PRO A 381 3.22 -25.17 -10.38
CA PRO A 381 4.12 -24.59 -11.38
C PRO A 381 3.57 -23.27 -11.96
N ALA A 382 4.48 -22.35 -12.31
CA ALA A 382 4.11 -21.10 -12.99
C ALA A 382 3.62 -21.37 -14.43
N PRO A 383 2.64 -20.61 -14.94
CA PRO A 383 2.20 -20.71 -16.33
C PRO A 383 3.35 -20.38 -17.31
N GLN A 384 3.35 -21.07 -18.46
CA GLN A 384 4.28 -20.80 -19.56
C GLN A 384 3.58 -19.95 -20.61
N VAL A 385 4.18 -18.84 -21.01
CA VAL A 385 3.62 -17.91 -22.00
C VAL A 385 4.66 -17.48 -23.02
N ASP A 386 4.19 -17.15 -24.21
CA ASP A 386 5.01 -16.55 -25.24
C ASP A 386 5.25 -15.07 -24.92
N TRP A 387 6.52 -14.69 -24.84
CA TRP A 387 6.95 -13.36 -24.46
C TRP A 387 7.68 -12.67 -25.63
N PRO A 388 7.04 -11.66 -26.28
CA PRO A 388 7.65 -10.94 -27.39
C PRO A 388 8.67 -9.90 -26.90
N ILE A 389 9.95 -10.21 -27.09
CA ILE A 389 11.11 -9.37 -26.72
C ILE A 389 11.94 -8.99 -27.95
N PHE A 390 13.10 -8.38 -27.73
CA PHE A 390 14.14 -8.23 -28.76
C PHE A 390 15.32 -9.18 -28.50
N GLU A 391 16.08 -9.54 -29.54
CA GLU A 391 17.31 -10.31 -29.34
C GLU A 391 18.28 -9.56 -28.42
N TYR A 392 19.00 -10.32 -27.60
CA TYR A 392 19.98 -9.78 -26.67
C TYR A 392 21.20 -10.69 -26.58
N GLU A 393 22.31 -10.09 -26.15
CA GLU A 393 23.51 -10.81 -25.72
C GLU A 393 24.00 -10.26 -24.39
N VAL A 394 24.62 -11.13 -23.58
CA VAL A 394 25.35 -10.71 -22.38
C VAL A 394 26.83 -10.73 -22.70
N VAL A 395 27.44 -9.55 -22.70
CA VAL A 395 28.86 -9.37 -23.03
C VAL A 395 29.61 -8.85 -21.81
N LYS A 396 30.85 -9.30 -21.64
CA LYS A 396 31.73 -8.73 -20.61
C LYS A 396 32.30 -7.40 -21.11
N ASN A 397 31.91 -6.30 -20.49
CA ASN A 397 32.40 -4.97 -20.86
C ASN A 397 33.92 -4.91 -20.64
N PRO A 398 34.73 -4.61 -21.67
CA PRO A 398 36.20 -4.70 -21.56
C PRO A 398 36.83 -3.59 -20.72
N VAL A 399 36.12 -2.46 -20.53
CA VAL A 399 36.61 -1.32 -19.75
C VAL A 399 36.31 -1.51 -18.27
N LEU A 400 35.08 -1.94 -17.95
CA LEU A 400 34.60 -2.07 -16.58
C LEU A 400 34.79 -3.47 -15.98
N GLY A 401 34.95 -4.50 -16.83
CA GLY A 401 35.10 -5.88 -16.40
C GLY A 401 33.82 -6.51 -15.82
N ILE A 402 32.66 -5.87 -16.03
CA ILE A 402 31.33 -6.34 -15.60
C ILE A 402 30.52 -6.85 -16.80
N ASP A 403 29.57 -7.74 -16.53
CA ASP A 403 28.64 -8.22 -17.55
C ASP A 403 27.61 -7.12 -17.88
N GLN A 404 27.30 -6.99 -19.16
CA GLN A 404 26.38 -6.01 -19.71
C GLN A 404 25.41 -6.72 -20.64
N ILE A 405 24.11 -6.49 -20.45
CA ILE A 405 23.11 -6.88 -21.44
C ILE A 405 23.09 -5.85 -22.57
N VAL A 406 23.16 -6.33 -23.80
CA VAL A 406 23.08 -5.53 -25.03
C VAL A 406 21.89 -6.03 -25.82
N TRP A 407 20.96 -5.13 -26.11
CA TRP A 407 19.75 -5.40 -26.88
C TRP A 407 19.96 -5.02 -28.35
N SER A 408 19.44 -5.82 -29.27
CA SER A 408 19.30 -5.48 -30.68
C SER A 408 17.91 -4.88 -30.97
N ASP A 409 17.67 -4.52 -32.22
CA ASP A 409 16.37 -4.11 -32.77
C ASP A 409 15.65 -5.25 -33.50
N VAL A 410 16.13 -6.49 -33.39
CA VAL A 410 15.55 -7.67 -34.05
C VAL A 410 14.49 -8.31 -33.14
N PRO A 411 13.20 -8.33 -33.53
CA PRO A 411 12.14 -8.95 -32.73
C PRO A 411 12.37 -10.45 -32.56
N MET A 412 12.13 -10.97 -31.36
CA MET A 412 12.08 -12.41 -31.08
C MET A 412 10.97 -12.73 -30.08
N THR A 413 10.55 -13.99 -30.03
CA THR A 413 9.62 -14.49 -29.03
C THR A 413 10.25 -15.68 -28.32
N ILE A 414 10.21 -15.66 -26.98
CA ILE A 414 10.64 -16.77 -26.14
C ILE A 414 9.47 -17.28 -25.31
N THR A 415 9.39 -18.59 -25.07
CA THR A 415 8.43 -19.16 -24.13
C THR A 415 9.08 -19.23 -22.75
N VAL A 416 8.46 -18.60 -21.75
CA VAL A 416 9.02 -18.45 -20.40
C VAL A 416 7.94 -18.61 -19.33
N GLU A 417 8.39 -18.77 -18.08
CA GLU A 417 7.52 -18.70 -16.91
C GLU A 417 6.99 -17.27 -16.72
N GLN A 418 5.67 -17.16 -16.58
CA GLN A 418 5.02 -15.97 -16.04
C GLN A 418 4.82 -16.21 -14.54
N SER A 419 5.60 -15.54 -13.70
CA SER A 419 5.58 -15.69 -12.24
C SER A 419 4.37 -14.99 -11.63
N THR A 420 3.17 -15.44 -11.96
CA THR A 420 1.93 -14.87 -11.43
C THR A 420 1.81 -15.10 -9.93
N ARG A 421 1.35 -14.08 -9.20
CA ARG A 421 0.97 -14.17 -7.78
C ARG A 421 -0.53 -14.33 -7.65
N SER A 422 -1.05 -15.54 -7.93
CA SER A 422 -2.50 -15.79 -7.88
C SER A 422 -2.95 -16.66 -6.71
N THR A 423 -2.03 -17.15 -5.88
CA THR A 423 -2.36 -18.07 -4.78
C THR A 423 -2.53 -17.32 -3.47
N PRO A 424 -3.74 -17.17 -2.89
CA PRO A 424 -3.90 -16.55 -1.58
C PRO A 424 -3.13 -17.32 -0.50
N VAL A 425 -2.46 -16.59 0.38
CA VAL A 425 -1.70 -17.12 1.51
C VAL A 425 -2.21 -16.46 2.79
N ASN A 426 -2.33 -17.24 3.86
CA ASN A 426 -2.74 -16.77 5.19
C ASN A 426 -4.06 -15.99 5.20
N SER A 427 -5.06 -16.38 4.39
CA SER A 427 -6.36 -15.69 4.36
C SER A 427 -7.13 -15.89 5.67
N PRO A 428 -7.27 -14.88 6.54
CA PRO A 428 -8.09 -15.03 7.74
C PRO A 428 -9.56 -15.24 7.37
N LYS A 429 -10.29 -15.97 8.23
CA LYS A 429 -11.76 -15.86 8.26
C LYS A 429 -12.12 -14.38 8.43
N ARG A 430 -13.14 -13.89 7.73
CA ARG A 430 -13.63 -12.52 7.93
C ARG A 430 -14.05 -12.34 9.40
N PRO A 431 -13.40 -11.44 10.16
CA PRO A 431 -13.83 -11.17 11.52
C PRO A 431 -15.19 -10.47 11.53
N TYR A 432 -15.99 -10.67 12.56
CA TYR A 432 -17.14 -9.79 12.82
C TYR A 432 -16.66 -8.33 12.98
N ALA A 433 -15.62 -8.13 13.79
CA ALA A 433 -15.03 -6.82 14.01
C ALA A 433 -13.56 -6.88 14.46
N TYR A 434 -12.88 -5.74 14.35
CA TYR A 434 -11.63 -5.46 15.06
C TYR A 434 -11.89 -4.44 16.18
N VAL A 435 -11.08 -4.48 17.23
CA VAL A 435 -11.03 -3.42 18.24
C VAL A 435 -9.62 -2.85 18.33
N VAL A 436 -9.49 -1.53 18.13
CA VAL A 436 -8.23 -0.80 18.25
C VAL A 436 -8.29 0.08 19.51
N PRO A 437 -7.36 -0.06 20.46
CA PRO A 437 -7.30 0.80 21.63
C PRO A 437 -7.05 2.27 21.27
N ALA A 438 -7.71 3.20 21.97
CA ALA A 438 -7.69 4.64 21.70
C ALA A 438 -6.29 5.26 21.70
N VAL A 439 -5.35 4.64 22.42
CA VAL A 439 -3.96 5.10 22.54
C VAL A 439 -3.16 4.94 21.24
N TRP A 440 -3.64 4.15 20.28
CA TRP A 440 -3.06 4.02 18.93
C TRP A 440 -3.68 5.06 17.99
N GLU A 441 -3.53 6.33 18.36
CA GLU A 441 -4.15 7.48 17.68
C GLU A 441 -3.76 7.54 16.19
N ASP A 442 -2.51 7.24 15.85
CA ASP A 442 -1.99 7.26 14.49
C ASP A 442 -2.60 6.17 13.60
N VAL A 443 -2.86 5.00 14.17
CA VAL A 443 -3.59 3.90 13.49
C VAL A 443 -5.04 4.31 13.22
N ILE A 444 -5.71 4.88 14.23
CA ILE A 444 -7.11 5.33 14.11
C ILE A 444 -7.22 6.46 13.08
N GLU A 445 -6.29 7.42 13.09
CA GLU A 445 -6.23 8.51 12.11
C GLU A 445 -6.07 7.97 10.68
N VAL A 446 -5.19 6.99 10.46
CA VAL A 446 -5.01 6.39 9.13
C VAL A 446 -6.27 5.67 8.65
N LEU A 447 -6.95 4.93 9.53
CA LEU A 447 -8.20 4.25 9.20
C LEU A 447 -9.32 5.25 8.86
N ASP A 448 -9.41 6.36 9.59
CA ASP A 448 -10.35 7.46 9.31
C ASP A 448 -10.06 8.11 7.94
N MET A 449 -8.77 8.37 7.63
CA MET A 449 -8.37 8.91 6.33
C MET A 449 -8.75 7.98 5.17
N HIS A 450 -8.74 6.66 5.36
CA HIS A 450 -9.26 5.71 4.38
C HIS A 450 -10.78 5.74 4.21
N GLY A 451 -11.50 6.29 5.20
CA GLY A 451 -12.96 6.28 5.29
C GLY A 451 -13.54 5.02 5.94
N VAL A 452 -12.73 4.24 6.66
CA VAL A 452 -13.19 3.06 7.39
C VAL A 452 -14.15 3.53 8.49
N GLN A 453 -15.36 2.95 8.53
CA GLN A 453 -16.36 3.29 9.54
C GLN A 453 -15.96 2.67 10.88
N MET A 454 -16.05 3.49 11.93
CA MET A 454 -15.63 3.14 13.29
C MET A 454 -16.72 3.53 14.29
N GLU A 455 -16.98 2.65 15.26
CA GLU A 455 -17.86 2.90 16.41
C GLU A 455 -16.98 3.14 17.64
N VAL A 456 -17.23 4.23 18.38
CA VAL A 456 -16.42 4.59 19.55
C VAL A 456 -17.09 4.04 20.82
N PHE A 457 -16.36 3.30 21.64
CA PHE A 457 -16.84 2.84 22.93
C PHE A 457 -17.11 4.03 23.87
N THR A 458 -18.31 4.09 24.45
CA THR A 458 -18.73 5.19 25.34
C THR A 458 -18.40 4.94 26.81
N GLU A 459 -18.18 3.68 27.16
CA GLU A 459 -17.90 3.18 28.51
C GLU A 459 -16.96 1.97 28.44
N GLU A 460 -16.59 1.46 29.61
CA GLU A 460 -15.76 0.26 29.72
C GLU A 460 -16.60 -0.99 29.40
N THR A 461 -16.01 -1.94 28.69
CA THR A 461 -16.66 -3.19 28.30
C THR A 461 -15.64 -4.32 28.27
N VAL A 462 -16.11 -5.54 28.51
CA VAL A 462 -15.26 -6.75 28.50
C VAL A 462 -15.65 -7.64 27.33
N TRP A 463 -14.68 -8.04 26.51
CA TRP A 463 -14.89 -8.84 25.30
C TRP A 463 -13.92 -10.01 25.24
N GLU A 464 -14.40 -11.15 24.75
CA GLU A 464 -13.53 -12.22 24.28
C GLU A 464 -13.02 -11.88 22.88
N VAL A 465 -11.71 -11.93 22.70
CA VAL A 465 -11.05 -11.58 21.45
C VAL A 465 -9.92 -12.56 21.15
N THR A 466 -9.59 -12.68 19.87
CA THR A 466 -8.31 -13.25 19.44
C THR A 466 -7.32 -12.09 19.29
N ASN A 467 -6.23 -12.14 20.03
CA ASN A 467 -5.06 -11.28 19.82
C ASN A 467 -3.90 -12.10 19.26
N TYR A 468 -2.89 -11.44 18.71
CA TYR A 468 -1.72 -12.11 18.14
C TYR A 468 -0.47 -11.80 18.94
N ARG A 469 0.20 -12.81 19.48
CA ARG A 469 1.52 -12.66 20.09
C ARG A 469 2.61 -12.70 19.03
N THR A 470 3.54 -11.75 19.07
CA THR A 470 4.57 -11.55 18.04
C THR A 470 5.99 -11.58 18.62
N GLU A 471 6.30 -12.57 19.47
CA GLU A 471 7.62 -12.66 20.14
C GLU A 471 8.80 -12.76 19.15
N ASP A 472 8.62 -13.47 18.04
CA ASP A 472 9.65 -13.62 17.00
C ASP A 472 9.70 -12.44 16.01
N ALA A 473 8.88 -11.41 16.22
CA ALA A 473 8.86 -10.27 15.33
C ALA A 473 10.12 -9.41 15.46
N SER A 474 10.61 -8.93 14.32
CA SER A 474 11.83 -8.14 14.22
C SER A 474 11.68 -7.00 13.23
N LEU A 475 12.39 -5.91 13.52
CA LEU A 475 12.51 -4.78 12.61
C LEU A 475 13.43 -5.14 11.42
N LYS A 476 12.99 -4.75 10.23
CA LYS A 476 13.79 -4.78 9.00
C LYS A 476 14.39 -3.40 8.71
N ARG A 477 15.06 -3.29 7.57
CA ARG A 477 15.59 -2.01 7.07
C ARG A 477 14.47 -1.00 6.87
N LEU A 478 14.83 0.29 6.93
CA LEU A 478 13.88 1.35 6.61
C LEU A 478 13.41 1.23 5.15
N ARG A 479 12.09 1.23 4.94
CA ARG A 479 11.44 1.33 3.64
C ARG A 479 10.52 2.55 3.65
N GLU A 480 10.71 3.47 2.72
CA GLU A 480 9.94 4.73 2.64
C GLU A 480 9.93 5.53 3.97
N GLY A 481 11.01 5.44 4.76
CA GLY A 481 11.16 6.12 6.03
C GLY A 481 10.56 5.40 7.25
N ARG A 482 9.97 4.20 7.09
CA ARG A 482 9.42 3.39 8.18
C ARG A 482 10.23 2.12 8.44
N PRO A 483 10.43 1.69 9.70
CA PRO A 483 11.03 0.40 10.01
C PRO A 483 9.97 -0.70 9.81
N GLU A 484 10.13 -1.51 8.77
CA GLU A 484 9.16 -2.59 8.54
C GLU A 484 9.24 -3.65 9.64
N ILE A 485 8.10 -4.21 10.04
CA ILE A 485 8.05 -5.35 10.96
C ILE A 485 7.92 -6.63 10.13
N SER A 486 8.70 -7.64 10.50
CA SER A 486 8.55 -9.01 10.01
C SER A 486 8.30 -9.94 11.18
N GLY A 487 7.47 -10.95 11.01
CA GLY A 487 7.15 -11.93 12.04
C GLY A 487 5.82 -12.61 11.73
N VAL A 488 5.51 -13.66 12.47
CA VAL A 488 4.21 -14.32 12.41
C VAL A 488 3.52 -14.12 13.75
N GLY A 489 2.29 -13.65 13.72
CA GLY A 489 1.45 -13.57 14.90
C GLY A 489 0.93 -14.95 15.29
N ILE A 490 1.10 -15.33 16.54
CA ILE A 490 0.52 -16.54 17.12
C ILE A 490 -0.83 -16.14 17.73
N PRO A 491 -1.98 -16.66 17.24
CA PRO A 491 -3.28 -16.30 17.78
C PRO A 491 -3.48 -16.85 19.18
N GLU A 492 -3.97 -16.00 20.08
CA GLU A 492 -4.33 -16.31 21.47
C GLU A 492 -5.73 -15.77 21.76
N ASN A 493 -6.59 -16.62 22.30
CA ASN A 493 -7.90 -16.18 22.79
C ASN A 493 -7.74 -15.63 24.20
N CYS A 494 -8.19 -14.40 24.42
CA CYS A 494 -8.13 -13.74 25.71
C CYS A 494 -9.37 -12.89 25.96
N THR A 495 -9.66 -12.66 27.24
CA THR A 495 -10.66 -11.69 27.68
C THR A 495 -9.95 -10.35 27.85
N ARG A 496 -10.44 -9.30 27.17
CA ARG A 496 -9.87 -7.95 27.25
C ARG A 496 -10.89 -6.93 27.74
N VAL A 497 -10.39 -5.99 28.52
CA VAL A 497 -11.14 -4.80 28.95
C VAL A 497 -10.86 -3.69 27.95
N TYR A 498 -11.90 -3.25 27.25
CA TYR A 498 -11.86 -2.08 26.37
C TYR A 498 -12.48 -0.89 27.07
N ARG A 499 -11.87 0.28 26.87
CA ARG A 499 -12.21 1.51 27.59
C ARG A 499 -12.97 2.47 26.69
N LYS A 500 -13.54 3.49 27.32
CA LYS A 500 -14.06 4.65 26.61
C LYS A 500 -13.03 5.20 25.62
N ASN A 501 -13.50 5.49 24.41
CA ASN A 501 -12.76 5.96 23.24
C ASN A 501 -11.99 4.90 22.45
N ASP A 502 -11.91 3.64 22.91
CA ASP A 502 -11.46 2.56 22.03
C ASP A 502 -12.42 2.46 20.83
N VAL A 503 -11.96 1.95 19.70
CA VAL A 503 -12.77 1.91 18.47
C VAL A 503 -13.05 0.49 18.01
N LEU A 504 -14.33 0.22 17.76
CA LEU A 504 -14.84 -1.00 17.15
C LEU A 504 -15.00 -0.79 15.64
N ILE A 505 -14.48 -1.73 14.85
CA ILE A 505 -14.46 -1.70 13.40
C ILE A 505 -15.16 -2.94 12.88
N LYS A 506 -16.47 -2.85 12.60
CA LYS A 506 -17.22 -3.95 12.00
C LYS A 506 -16.74 -4.19 10.58
N THR A 507 -16.53 -5.44 10.18
CA THR A 507 -16.08 -5.72 8.80
C THR A 507 -17.24 -5.89 7.81
N ASP A 508 -18.49 -5.89 8.28
CA ASP A 508 -19.68 -5.77 7.44
C ASP A 508 -19.94 -4.31 7.03
N GLN A 509 -19.02 -3.77 6.24
CA GLN A 509 -19.11 -2.44 5.66
C GLN A 509 -18.43 -2.44 4.28
N PRO A 510 -18.68 -1.45 3.40
CA PRO A 510 -18.09 -1.41 2.06
C PRO A 510 -16.56 -1.57 2.06
N LEU A 511 -15.87 -0.88 2.98
CA LEU A 511 -14.42 -0.94 3.13
C LEU A 511 -13.92 -2.04 4.08
N GLY A 512 -14.78 -3.02 4.43
CA GLY A 512 -14.42 -4.07 5.37
C GLY A 512 -13.26 -4.95 4.90
N THR A 513 -13.15 -5.20 3.59
CA THR A 513 -11.99 -5.91 3.01
C THR A 513 -10.70 -5.12 3.15
N LEU A 514 -10.73 -3.80 2.89
CA LEU A 514 -9.58 -2.93 3.13
C LEU A 514 -9.21 -2.90 4.62
N ALA A 515 -10.18 -2.81 5.53
CA ALA A 515 -9.92 -2.83 6.97
C ALA A 515 -9.20 -4.11 7.41
N VAL A 516 -9.62 -5.28 6.90
CA VAL A 516 -8.92 -6.56 7.15
C VAL A 516 -7.49 -6.52 6.63
N ALA A 517 -7.26 -6.05 5.39
CA ALA A 517 -5.91 -5.96 4.83
C ALA A 517 -4.97 -5.00 5.61
N LEU A 518 -5.52 -3.93 6.19
CA LEU A 518 -4.76 -2.96 6.98
C LEU A 518 -4.46 -3.45 8.41
N LEU A 519 -5.37 -4.21 9.02
CA LEU A 519 -5.31 -4.59 10.44
C LEU A 519 -4.80 -6.00 10.69
N GLU A 520 -4.85 -6.90 9.71
CA GLU A 520 -4.33 -8.25 9.86
C GLU A 520 -2.79 -8.24 9.84
N PRO A 521 -2.08 -8.70 10.90
CA PRO A 521 -0.63 -8.68 10.95
C PRO A 521 0.03 -9.55 9.85
N ALA A 522 -0.67 -10.58 9.35
CA ALA A 522 -0.23 -11.38 8.23
C ALA A 522 -0.39 -10.68 6.86
N GLY A 523 -1.10 -9.55 6.80
CA GLY A 523 -1.39 -8.84 5.56
C GLY A 523 -0.17 -8.10 4.99
N GLU A 524 0.05 -8.26 3.70
CA GLU A 524 1.07 -7.52 2.97
C GLU A 524 0.73 -6.03 2.96
N GLY A 525 1.65 -5.19 3.46
CA GLY A 525 1.38 -3.76 3.54
C GLY A 525 0.35 -3.35 4.60
N SER A 526 0.05 -4.23 5.56
CA SER A 526 -0.70 -3.90 6.78
C SER A 526 0.02 -2.84 7.62
N LEU A 527 -0.71 -2.20 8.54
CA LEU A 527 -0.14 -1.21 9.46
C LEU A 527 0.89 -1.85 10.41
N PHE A 528 0.73 -3.14 10.71
CA PHE A 528 1.75 -3.94 11.39
C PHE A 528 3.04 -4.04 10.57
N VAL A 529 2.97 -4.48 9.31
CA VAL A 529 4.16 -4.57 8.44
C VAL A 529 4.84 -3.21 8.25
N TRP A 530 4.08 -2.12 8.19
CA TRP A 530 4.62 -0.76 8.10
C TRP A 530 5.15 -0.18 9.42
N GLY A 531 5.11 -0.92 10.52
CA GLY A 531 5.77 -0.53 11.77
C GLY A 531 5.03 0.46 12.64
N PHE A 532 3.73 0.65 12.43
CA PHE A 532 2.88 1.46 13.32
C PHE A 532 2.91 0.93 14.76
N PHE A 533 3.06 -0.39 14.92
CA PHE A 533 3.08 -1.07 16.22
C PHE A 533 4.50 -1.44 16.69
N SER A 534 5.53 -0.72 16.26
CA SER A 534 6.93 -1.10 16.57
C SER A 534 7.28 -1.04 18.07
N SER A 535 6.58 -0.23 18.86
CA SER A 535 6.80 -0.09 20.30
C SER A 535 6.45 -1.33 21.12
N MET A 536 5.59 -2.23 20.62
CA MET A 536 5.25 -3.48 21.31
C MET A 536 6.32 -4.57 21.14
N LEU A 537 7.32 -4.36 20.28
CA LEU A 537 8.41 -5.34 20.05
C LEU A 537 9.47 -5.35 21.17
N THR A 538 9.22 -4.66 22.27
CA THR A 538 10.14 -4.58 23.41
C THR A 538 9.38 -4.85 24.71
N SER A 539 9.82 -5.85 25.47
CA SER A 539 9.45 -5.96 26.88
C SER A 539 10.16 -4.85 27.68
N HIS A 540 9.43 -4.22 28.59
CA HIS A 540 9.97 -3.18 29.47
C HIS A 540 10.29 -3.71 30.88
N GLU A 541 9.80 -4.90 31.21
CA GLU A 541 10.05 -5.56 32.49
C GLU A 541 11.14 -6.62 32.37
N TYR A 542 12.00 -6.69 33.38
CA TYR A 542 13.09 -7.66 33.45
C TYR A 542 13.36 -8.06 34.91
N PRO A 543 13.77 -9.32 35.15
CA PRO A 543 14.08 -9.80 36.48
C PRO A 543 15.49 -9.38 36.92
N GLU A 544 15.68 -9.19 38.22
CA GLU A 544 17.02 -9.12 38.82
C GLU A 544 17.40 -10.48 39.43
N ASN A 545 18.68 -10.85 39.30
CA ASN A 545 19.19 -12.15 39.74
C ASN A 545 18.82 -12.49 41.19
N TYR A 546 18.93 -11.50 42.10
CA TYR A 546 18.74 -11.70 43.55
C TYR A 546 17.31 -12.11 43.93
N ILE A 547 16.31 -11.82 43.09
CA ILE A 547 14.91 -12.17 43.34
C ILE A 547 14.46 -13.33 42.45
N MET A 548 14.97 -13.42 41.22
CA MET A 548 14.49 -14.41 40.27
C MET A 548 15.02 -15.81 40.55
N ILE A 549 16.24 -15.97 41.09
CA ILE A 549 16.74 -17.28 41.52
C ILE A 549 15.86 -17.90 42.61
N PRO A 550 15.63 -17.26 43.78
CA PRO A 550 14.80 -17.88 44.82
C PRO A 550 13.34 -18.06 44.38
N LEU A 551 12.84 -17.21 43.46
CA LEU A 551 11.52 -17.40 42.87
C LEU A 551 11.48 -18.64 41.96
N ALA A 552 12.48 -18.85 41.11
CA ALA A 552 12.58 -20.02 40.24
C ALA A 552 12.66 -21.33 41.05
N GLU A 553 13.46 -21.35 42.13
CA GLU A 553 13.52 -22.49 43.06
C GLU A 553 12.14 -22.81 43.62
N LYS A 554 11.42 -21.79 44.08
CA LYS A 554 10.04 -21.94 44.59
C LYS A 554 9.07 -22.42 43.51
N MET A 555 9.13 -21.84 42.31
CA MET A 555 8.29 -22.24 41.16
C MET A 555 8.49 -23.72 40.82
N LEU A 556 9.75 -24.18 40.82
CA LEU A 556 10.09 -25.59 40.59
C LEU A 556 9.64 -26.49 41.74
N GLU A 557 9.72 -26.05 43.00
CA GLU A 557 9.24 -26.81 44.17
C GLU A 557 7.72 -27.01 44.14
N GLU A 558 6.97 -25.98 43.73
CA GLU A 558 5.51 -25.94 43.75
C GLU A 558 4.86 -26.55 42.50
N SER A 559 5.56 -26.60 41.36
CA SER A 559 5.03 -27.15 40.09
C SER A 559 5.91 -28.27 39.52
N GLU A 560 5.42 -29.52 39.63
CA GLU A 560 6.07 -30.69 39.01
C GLU A 560 6.07 -30.60 37.48
N GLU A 561 5.03 -30.00 36.89
CA GLU A 561 4.90 -29.80 35.45
C GLU A 561 5.97 -28.84 34.93
N LEU A 562 6.11 -27.67 35.58
CA LEU A 562 7.15 -26.70 35.22
C LEU A 562 8.55 -27.30 35.40
N ARG A 563 8.75 -28.14 36.43
CA ARG A 563 10.01 -28.85 36.62
C ARG A 563 10.32 -29.80 35.47
N ALA A 564 9.33 -30.57 35.01
CA ALA A 564 9.49 -31.44 33.84
C ALA A 564 9.77 -30.63 32.56
N GLU A 565 9.08 -29.50 32.35
CA GLU A 565 9.32 -28.60 31.22
C GLU A 565 10.74 -28.05 31.25
N TRP A 566 11.24 -27.62 32.42
CA TRP A 566 12.60 -27.13 32.58
C TRP A 566 13.65 -28.20 32.29
N GLU A 567 13.47 -29.43 32.80
CA GLU A 567 14.39 -30.54 32.50
C GLU A 567 14.44 -30.83 30.99
N ASN A 568 13.29 -30.90 30.32
CA ASN A 568 13.23 -31.10 28.87
C ASN A 568 13.90 -29.95 28.11
N TYR A 569 13.63 -28.71 28.51
CA TYR A 569 14.21 -27.53 27.89
C TYR A 569 15.74 -27.52 27.99
N LYS A 570 16.31 -27.96 29.13
CA LYS A 570 17.76 -28.10 29.30
C LYS A 570 18.37 -29.16 28.37
N GLU A 571 17.65 -30.26 28.12
CA GLU A 571 18.09 -31.31 27.21
C GLU A 571 18.08 -30.84 25.75
N GLU A 572 17.05 -30.09 25.35
CA GLU A 572 16.90 -29.54 23.99
C GLU A 572 17.84 -28.36 23.71
N ASN A 573 18.19 -27.58 24.75
CA ASN A 573 18.94 -26.32 24.62
C ASN A 573 20.20 -26.27 25.51
N PRO A 574 21.15 -27.22 25.40
CA PRO A 574 22.27 -27.34 26.34
C PRO A 574 23.23 -26.13 26.35
N SER A 575 23.23 -25.29 25.32
CA SER A 575 23.97 -24.03 25.29
C SER A 575 23.27 -22.91 26.07
N TYR A 576 21.93 -22.92 26.13
CA TYR A 576 21.10 -21.87 26.72
C TYR A 576 21.13 -21.88 28.26
N VAL A 577 21.36 -23.05 28.86
CA VAL A 577 21.44 -23.26 30.31
C VAL A 577 22.77 -22.78 30.91
N ASN A 578 23.79 -22.55 30.08
CA ASN A 578 25.11 -22.10 30.54
C ASN A 578 25.22 -20.57 30.63
N GLU A 579 24.17 -19.85 30.25
CA GLU A 579 24.09 -18.40 30.35
C GLU A 579 23.10 -18.02 31.47
N THR A 580 23.55 -17.18 32.41
CA THR A 580 22.75 -16.79 33.58
C THR A 580 21.49 -16.03 33.15
N GLU A 581 21.63 -15.06 32.25
CA GLU A 581 20.53 -14.17 31.81
C GLU A 581 19.39 -14.95 31.15
N THR A 582 19.73 -15.85 30.24
CA THR A 582 18.77 -16.68 29.50
C THR A 582 18.00 -17.63 30.42
N THR A 583 18.66 -18.20 31.43
CA THR A 583 18.01 -19.03 32.45
C THR A 583 17.03 -18.22 33.29
N LEU A 584 17.39 -17.01 33.70
CA LEU A 584 16.50 -16.14 34.48
C LEU A 584 15.29 -15.69 33.65
N ASP A 585 15.50 -15.32 32.39
CA ASP A 585 14.42 -14.93 31.47
C ASP A 585 13.42 -16.08 31.27
N TRP A 586 13.88 -17.32 31.13
CA TRP A 586 13.02 -18.49 30.96
C TRP A 586 12.02 -18.66 32.12
N PHE A 587 12.49 -18.52 33.36
CA PHE A 587 11.61 -18.58 34.53
C PHE A 587 10.78 -17.31 34.69
N PHE A 588 11.33 -16.14 34.39
CA PHE A 588 10.61 -14.88 34.49
C PHE A 588 9.37 -14.88 33.60
N ARG A 589 9.50 -15.30 32.33
CA ARG A 589 8.40 -15.46 31.37
C ARG A 589 7.28 -16.41 31.82
N ARG A 590 7.56 -17.30 32.78
CA ARG A 590 6.58 -18.26 33.36
C ARG A 590 6.11 -17.85 34.75
N SER A 591 6.43 -16.63 35.18
CA SER A 591 6.02 -16.08 36.47
C SER A 591 4.86 -15.10 36.29
N ALA A 592 4.06 -14.92 37.35
CA ALA A 592 2.97 -13.94 37.37
C ALA A 592 3.44 -12.47 37.31
N TYR A 593 4.75 -12.22 37.36
CA TYR A 593 5.34 -10.89 37.21
C TYR A 593 5.70 -10.56 35.76
N TYR A 594 5.64 -11.55 34.86
CA TYR A 594 5.78 -11.28 33.43
C TYR A 594 4.56 -10.53 32.94
N ASP A 595 4.78 -9.48 32.16
CA ASP A 595 3.70 -8.76 31.52
C ASP A 595 3.03 -9.68 30.48
N ALA A 596 1.80 -10.10 30.76
CA ALA A 596 1.03 -10.98 29.89
C ALA A 596 0.76 -10.34 28.50
N GLU A 597 0.80 -9.00 28.41
CA GLU A 597 0.65 -8.25 27.16
C GLU A 597 1.98 -8.00 26.43
N ALA A 598 3.13 -8.46 26.96
CA ALA A 598 4.41 -8.33 26.29
C ALA A 598 4.37 -8.97 24.89
N TYR A 599 4.85 -8.24 23.87
CA TYR A 599 4.83 -8.65 22.47
C TYR A 599 3.43 -8.94 21.90
N MET A 600 2.36 -8.46 22.55
CA MET A 600 1.00 -8.66 22.08
C MET A 600 0.61 -7.58 21.06
N TYR A 601 0.18 -8.00 19.88
CA TYR A 601 -0.45 -7.13 18.90
C TYR A 601 -1.72 -6.52 19.53
N PRO A 602 -1.81 -5.18 19.63
CA PRO A 602 -2.82 -4.54 20.46
C PRO A 602 -4.23 -4.61 19.88
N VAL A 603 -4.37 -4.85 18.57
CA VAL A 603 -5.68 -4.95 17.92
C VAL A 603 -6.31 -6.29 18.25
N GLY A 604 -7.48 -6.26 18.88
CA GLY A 604 -8.28 -7.46 19.12
C GLY A 604 -9.12 -7.82 17.91
N VAL A 605 -9.27 -9.12 17.64
CA VAL A 605 -10.08 -9.66 16.56
C VAL A 605 -11.28 -10.40 17.14
N ILE A 606 -12.48 -10.08 16.68
CA ILE A 606 -13.73 -10.71 17.11
C ILE A 606 -14.28 -11.48 15.91
N TYR A 607 -14.36 -12.81 16.00
CA TYR A 607 -14.84 -13.65 14.89
C TYR A 607 -16.35 -13.89 14.89
N GLU A 608 -16.99 -13.76 16.04
CA GLU A 608 -18.42 -13.98 16.23
C GLU A 608 -19.01 -12.81 16.99
N GLU A 609 -20.25 -12.42 16.67
CA GLU A 609 -20.94 -11.37 17.42
C GLU A 609 -21.02 -11.80 18.90
N PRO A 610 -20.53 -10.98 19.85
CA PRO A 610 -20.58 -11.36 21.24
C PRO A 610 -22.04 -11.41 21.72
N ALA A 611 -22.33 -12.40 22.56
CA ALA A 611 -23.64 -12.58 23.17
C ALA A 611 -23.85 -11.52 24.27
N GLU A 612 -24.22 -10.29 23.88
CA GLU A 612 -24.36 -9.11 24.75
C GLU A 612 -23.06 -8.75 25.51
N ALA A 613 -22.81 -7.46 25.75
CA ALA A 613 -21.65 -7.05 26.54
C ALA A 613 -21.83 -7.56 27.97
N PHE A 614 -20.84 -8.29 28.49
CA PHE A 614 -20.89 -8.76 29.89
C PHE A 614 -20.96 -7.55 30.82
N ASP A 615 -22.00 -7.51 31.64
CA ASP A 615 -22.14 -6.50 32.69
C ASP A 615 -21.05 -6.75 33.74
N LEU A 616 -20.31 -5.70 34.11
CA LEU A 616 -19.14 -5.79 35.00
C LEU A 616 -19.49 -6.31 36.41
N GLU A 617 -20.79 -6.37 36.76
CA GLU A 617 -21.27 -6.93 38.03
C GLU A 617 -21.08 -8.45 38.14
N GLU A 618 -20.97 -9.21 37.04
CA GLU A 618 -20.72 -10.67 37.09
C GLU A 618 -19.24 -11.05 37.22
N PHE A 619 -18.31 -10.13 36.94
CA PHE A 619 -16.88 -10.42 37.03
C PHE A 619 -16.35 -10.34 38.47
N ASP A 620 -16.97 -9.52 39.33
CA ASP A 620 -16.57 -9.32 40.73
C ASP A 620 -17.17 -10.37 41.68
N SER A 621 -18.27 -11.05 41.30
CA SER A 621 -18.98 -11.99 42.19
C SER A 621 -18.41 -13.42 42.24
N SER A 622 -17.31 -13.71 41.53
CA SER A 622 -16.71 -15.06 41.54
C SER A 622 -15.75 -15.32 42.72
N ASN A 623 -15.57 -14.34 43.62
CA ASN A 623 -14.60 -14.42 44.73
C ASN A 623 -15.19 -14.35 46.15
N ASP A 624 -16.51 -14.25 46.33
CA ASP A 624 -17.06 -13.81 47.63
C ASP A 624 -18.32 -14.57 48.15
N ASP A 625 -18.55 -15.83 47.78
CA ASP A 625 -19.65 -16.61 48.39
C ASP A 625 -19.26 -18.07 48.71
N ALA A 626 -18.72 -18.29 49.90
CA ALA A 626 -18.83 -19.56 50.61
C ALA A 626 -18.61 -19.39 52.12
N ASP A 627 -19.66 -18.97 52.85
CA ASP A 627 -19.89 -19.42 54.23
C ASP A 627 -21.30 -19.02 54.69
N ASP A 628 -22.28 -19.93 54.55
CA ASP A 628 -23.41 -19.99 55.48
C ASP A 628 -24.08 -21.38 55.50
N ASN A 629 -23.71 -22.13 56.54
CA ASN A 629 -24.48 -23.02 57.41
C ASN A 629 -25.47 -24.10 56.88
N ASP A 630 -25.19 -25.30 57.40
CA ASP A 630 -26.05 -26.27 58.09
C ASP A 630 -26.90 -27.32 57.32
N GLU A 631 -26.39 -28.55 57.48
CA GLU A 631 -26.98 -29.90 57.62
C GLU A 631 -28.52 -30.09 57.60
N GLU A 632 -29.02 -31.00 56.75
CA GLU A 632 -29.76 -32.22 57.18
C GLU A 632 -30.01 -33.26 56.04
N GLU A 633 -29.53 -34.48 56.30
CA GLU A 633 -29.97 -35.85 55.95
C GLU A 633 -30.35 -36.37 54.52
N GLN A 634 -29.55 -37.38 54.14
CA GLN A 634 -29.87 -38.75 53.64
C GLN A 634 -30.03 -39.11 52.14
N GLU A 635 -29.07 -39.95 51.73
CA GLU A 635 -29.08 -41.13 50.83
C GLU A 635 -29.20 -40.97 49.29
N GLY A 636 -28.13 -41.41 48.58
CA GLY A 636 -28.26 -41.98 47.22
C GLY A 636 -27.11 -41.80 46.22
N GLU A 637 -26.07 -42.65 46.33
CA GLU A 637 -25.23 -43.22 45.24
C GLU A 637 -24.32 -42.37 44.30
N THR A 638 -23.05 -42.84 44.21
CA THR A 638 -22.00 -42.68 43.16
C THR A 638 -21.31 -41.29 43.02
N SER A 639 -19.98 -41.10 42.86
CA SER A 639 -18.79 -41.95 42.75
C SER A 639 -17.51 -41.06 42.76
N VAL A 640 -16.44 -41.51 43.45
CA VAL A 640 -15.01 -41.47 43.05
C VAL A 640 -14.11 -40.21 43.31
N VAL A 641 -12.92 -40.53 43.85
CA VAL A 641 -11.64 -39.82 44.18
C VAL A 641 -11.59 -38.93 45.42
N GLY A 642 -10.62 -39.27 46.29
CA GLY A 642 -10.42 -38.67 47.61
C GLY A 642 -9.52 -37.44 47.64
N ARG A 643 -9.54 -36.77 48.79
CA ARG A 643 -8.46 -35.91 49.27
C ARG A 643 -8.04 -36.31 50.68
N SER A 644 -6.73 -36.16 50.85
CA SER A 644 -5.91 -36.38 52.03
C SER A 644 -6.33 -35.55 53.24
N GLN A 645 -6.22 -36.19 54.40
CA GLN A 645 -6.16 -35.63 55.74
C GLN A 645 -5.07 -34.56 55.88
N TRP A 646 -5.28 -33.53 56.70
CA TRP A 646 -4.35 -33.07 57.75
C TRP A 646 -5.10 -32.27 58.85
N TRP A 647 -4.57 -32.36 60.07
CA TRP A 647 -5.06 -31.86 61.37
C TRP A 647 -4.74 -30.37 61.63
N PRO A 648 -5.30 -29.74 62.70
CA PRO A 648 -5.54 -28.31 62.82
C PRO A 648 -4.46 -27.53 63.60
N LEU A 649 -4.42 -26.21 63.38
CA LEU A 649 -3.70 -25.23 64.21
C LEU A 649 -4.62 -24.68 65.31
N GLY A 650 -4.13 -24.77 66.54
CA GLY A 650 -4.75 -24.17 67.72
C GLY A 650 -4.51 -22.67 67.82
N SER A 651 -5.50 -22.01 68.42
CA SER A 651 -5.51 -20.63 68.89
C SER A 651 -4.52 -20.39 70.04
N ASP A 652 -3.86 -19.24 70.06
CA ASP A 652 -4.04 -18.21 71.11
C ASP A 652 -2.98 -17.09 71.04
N GLY A 653 -3.45 -15.86 71.20
CA GLY A 653 -2.79 -14.91 72.11
C GLY A 653 -2.06 -13.69 71.54
N GLY A 654 -2.79 -12.56 71.49
CA GLY A 654 -2.40 -11.41 72.31
C GLY A 654 -1.57 -10.28 71.67
N LEU A 655 -2.28 -9.22 71.25
CA LEU A 655 -2.01 -7.78 71.48
C LEU A 655 -0.61 -7.36 72.01
N ARG A 656 0.10 -6.49 71.25
CA ARG A 656 0.44 -5.09 71.64
C ARG A 656 1.39 -4.37 70.65
N ARG A 657 0.94 -3.16 70.25
CA ARG A 657 1.67 -1.92 69.88
C ARG A 657 3.23 -1.91 69.94
N ARG A 658 3.89 -1.39 68.89
CA ARG A 658 4.46 -0.01 68.79
C ARG A 658 5.37 0.18 67.55
N LYS A 659 5.25 1.39 66.97
CA LYS A 659 6.21 2.19 66.18
C LYS A 659 7.65 1.65 66.04
N ASN A 660 8.14 1.59 64.80
CA ASN A 660 8.84 2.69 64.13
C ASN A 660 8.72 2.54 62.62
#